data_AF-D0LPI7-F1
#
_entry.id   AF-D0LPI7-F1
#
_cell.length_a   1.000
_cell.length_b   1.000
_cell.length_c   1.000
_cell.angle_alpha   90.00
_cell.angle_beta   90.00
_cell.angle_gamma   90.00
#
_symmetry.space_group_name_H-M   'P 1'
#
loop_
_entity.id
_entity.type
_entity.pdbx_description
1 polymer ?
#
loop_
_entity_poly.entity_id
_entity_poly.type
_entity_poly.pdbx_seq_one_letter_code
_entity_poly.pdbx_strand_id
1 'polypeptide(L)'
;MTRHVIKTPSTAWLLPLWLVMTSIVGSCFSSHIEPLVRCEEYGLVCPYDWDCAASQPICISDSCGNGRLQPDRGEICDDGNILDGDGCSSDCRRLESCGNGVVDPDERCDDGNKLDGDGCSADCLSLEICGNGYRDIDELCDDGNTEGGDGCSADCLQLESCGDGVRDRGEVCDDGNLLDGDGCSADCVSNESCGNGYTDIDEDCDLGADDLVCDGDCTMPACGDDYLNEEYLVPETGFPEQCDEDLDGDGVADNTATCDRDCSFPRCGDGLFNANFLIEPTDGGEPYLEACDDGNQENRDDCLLGCVEARCGDGFVWDLGSGDEVCDAGDANADGVADNTAACDSDCTVPQCGDGLHNPAANESCDDGNESNADACVQGCVAARCGDGFVYDGVEACDDGNELLSDACPSGVDGTCEDARCGDGFVYEGVEGCDDGNGDTGDECPDGPDATCAPARCGDGFLREGVETCDDGNASNTDACPSGTGGTCASARCGDGFRHIGEEDCDVDSDGDGEAEDAASCDFDCTAALCGDGYVNTVAGEQCDDGNASNADACPTGSNGTCAPARCGDGFIRSGLEQCDDGNASNTDACPTGPGGTCELAHCGDGFVQAGIEECDIGNGADDTCSGLSRCRGPSEAGQCTCRE
;
A
#
# COMPACT_ATOMS: atom_id res chain seq x y z
N MET A 1 42.17 32.72 -2.85
CA MET A 1 43.59 33.06 -3.16
C MET A 1 43.55 33.67 -4.56
N THR A 2 43.91 34.91 -4.89
CA THR A 2 44.89 35.83 -4.29
C THR A 2 44.61 37.28 -4.75
N ARG A 3 44.38 38.15 -3.75
CA ARG A 3 44.59 39.61 -3.61
C ARG A 3 44.89 40.55 -4.82
N HIS A 4 44.14 41.66 -4.78
CA HIS A 4 44.48 43.07 -5.02
C HIS A 4 45.96 43.49 -5.09
N VAL A 5 46.25 44.59 -5.82
CA VAL A 5 46.74 45.88 -5.25
C VAL A 5 46.93 46.95 -6.34
N ILE A 6 46.32 48.10 -6.09
CA ILE A 6 46.57 49.43 -6.70
C ILE A 6 47.86 50.02 -6.10
N LYS A 7 48.67 50.78 -6.86
CA LYS A 7 49.45 51.89 -6.26
C LYS A 7 49.92 52.96 -7.27
N THR A 8 49.39 54.16 -7.04
CA THR A 8 49.90 55.49 -7.38
C THR A 8 51.27 55.79 -6.75
N PRO A 9 51.91 56.90 -7.16
CA PRO A 9 52.49 57.85 -6.22
C PRO A 9 51.88 59.26 -6.50
N SER A 10 51.79 60.23 -5.61
CA SER A 10 52.27 60.40 -4.24
C SER A 10 51.78 61.79 -3.79
N THR A 11 51.24 61.84 -2.56
CA THR A 11 51.38 62.92 -1.55
C THR A 11 51.09 64.39 -1.90
N ALA A 12 50.54 65.24 -1.05
CA ALA A 12 49.75 65.18 0.17
C ALA A 12 49.59 66.66 0.63
N TRP A 13 48.58 66.91 1.47
CA TRP A 13 48.49 68.03 2.43
C TRP A 13 48.04 69.44 1.94
N LEU A 14 46.84 69.80 2.44
CA LEU A 14 46.42 71.08 3.04
C LEU A 14 45.68 72.13 2.17
N LEU A 15 44.35 72.21 2.41
CA LEU A 15 43.50 73.42 2.43
C LEU A 15 44.20 74.58 3.18
N PRO A 16 43.97 75.89 2.88
CA PRO A 16 42.66 76.57 2.85
C PRO A 16 42.44 77.52 1.63
N LEU A 17 41.22 77.74 1.15
CA LEU A 17 40.19 78.72 1.59
C LEU A 17 40.39 80.15 1.04
N TRP A 18 39.58 80.46 0.03
CA TRP A 18 38.82 81.70 -0.19
C TRP A 18 39.49 83.00 -0.69
N LEU A 19 38.97 83.40 -1.86
CA LEU A 19 38.36 84.71 -2.20
C LEU A 19 39.15 85.74 -3.03
N VAL A 20 38.36 86.31 -3.96
CA VAL A 20 38.45 87.58 -4.71
C VAL A 20 39.24 87.52 -6.03
N MET A 21 38.57 87.26 -7.16
CA MET A 21 37.87 88.21 -8.05
C MET A 21 38.75 89.23 -8.80
N THR A 22 38.67 89.11 -10.13
CA THR A 22 38.80 90.12 -11.21
C THR A 22 40.20 90.62 -11.62
N SER A 23 40.58 90.37 -12.89
CA SER A 23 40.58 91.39 -13.97
C SER A 23 41.62 91.18 -15.11
N ILE A 24 41.11 91.11 -16.37
CA ILE A 24 41.68 91.64 -17.64
C ILE A 24 42.77 90.73 -18.29
N VAL A 25 42.83 90.36 -19.59
CA VAL A 25 42.56 91.03 -20.89
C VAL A 25 42.49 89.95 -22.01
N GLY A 26 41.75 90.20 -23.11
CA GLY A 26 42.08 89.57 -24.42
C GLY A 26 40.90 89.28 -25.36
N SER A 27 40.38 90.30 -26.04
CA SER A 27 39.41 90.19 -27.14
C SER A 27 40.07 89.72 -28.46
N CYS A 28 39.40 88.85 -29.22
CA CYS A 28 38.91 89.10 -30.60
C CYS A 28 38.63 87.79 -31.39
N PHE A 29 37.53 87.83 -32.17
CA PHE A 29 37.02 86.87 -33.17
C PHE A 29 36.24 85.65 -32.66
N SER A 30 34.91 85.81 -32.57
CA SER A 30 33.97 84.71 -32.81
C SER A 30 33.07 85.15 -33.97
N SER A 31 33.21 84.48 -35.10
CA SER A 31 32.40 84.62 -36.29
C SER A 31 30.97 84.14 -35.99
N HIS A 32 29.99 85.02 -36.21
CA HIS A 32 28.61 84.61 -36.40
C HIS A 32 28.54 83.77 -37.69
N ILE A 33 28.42 82.46 -37.54
CA ILE A 33 28.08 81.54 -38.63
C ILE A 33 26.55 81.42 -38.58
N GLU A 34 25.87 81.99 -39.58
CA GLU A 34 24.42 81.82 -39.74
C GLU A 34 24.12 80.41 -40.29
N PRO A 35 23.02 79.76 -39.85
CA PRO A 35 22.72 78.40 -40.27
C PRO A 35 22.18 78.40 -41.70
N LEU A 36 22.95 77.84 -42.62
CA LEU A 36 22.49 77.51 -43.98
C LEU A 36 21.83 76.14 -43.95
N VAL A 37 20.67 75.97 -44.59
CA VAL A 37 20.04 74.66 -44.78
C VAL A 37 20.81 73.93 -45.88
N ARG A 38 21.35 72.75 -45.56
CA ARG A 38 22.17 71.95 -46.47
C ARG A 38 21.35 70.75 -46.93
N CYS A 39 21.06 70.69 -48.23
CA CYS A 39 20.44 69.53 -48.86
C CYS A 39 21.56 68.53 -49.18
N GLU A 40 21.88 67.68 -48.20
CA GLU A 40 23.05 66.77 -48.27
C GLU A 40 23.00 65.85 -49.49
N GLU A 41 21.80 65.46 -49.89
CA GLU A 41 21.54 64.56 -51.02
C GLU A 41 21.92 65.15 -52.38
N TYR A 42 21.77 66.46 -52.58
CA TYR A 42 22.02 67.14 -53.86
C TYR A 42 23.18 68.13 -53.83
N GLY A 43 23.87 68.27 -52.69
CA GLY A 43 24.96 69.23 -52.52
C GLY A 43 24.53 70.70 -52.65
N LEU A 44 23.23 70.98 -52.51
CA LEU A 44 22.64 72.31 -52.60
C LEU A 44 22.62 72.99 -51.22
N VAL A 45 22.81 74.30 -51.20
CA VAL A 45 22.76 75.10 -49.97
C VAL A 45 21.70 76.18 -50.15
N CYS A 46 20.65 76.12 -49.34
CA CYS A 46 19.52 77.03 -49.44
C CYS A 46 19.68 78.27 -48.56
N PRO A 47 19.09 79.42 -48.98
CA PRO A 47 19.03 80.63 -48.16
C PRO A 47 18.30 80.41 -46.83
N TYR A 48 18.44 81.36 -45.90
CA TYR A 48 17.71 81.34 -44.63
C TYR A 48 16.18 81.40 -44.87
N ASP A 49 15.41 80.60 -44.13
CA ASP A 49 13.95 80.38 -44.27
C ASP A 49 13.49 79.69 -45.58
N TRP A 50 14.39 79.03 -46.31
CA TRP A 50 14.05 78.18 -47.46
C TRP A 50 14.40 76.73 -47.14
N ASP A 51 13.52 75.82 -47.57
CA ASP A 51 13.71 74.39 -47.39
C ASP A 51 14.22 73.75 -48.68
N CYS A 52 14.75 72.53 -48.52
CA CYS A 52 15.10 71.68 -49.64
C CYS A 52 13.84 71.00 -50.14
N ALA A 53 13.63 71.02 -51.45
CA ALA A 53 12.68 70.10 -52.01
C ALA A 53 13.21 68.65 -51.90
N ALA A 54 12.33 67.69 -51.67
CA ALA A 54 12.73 66.32 -51.33
C ALA A 54 13.17 65.50 -52.56
N SER A 55 12.57 65.76 -53.72
CA SER A 55 12.71 64.97 -54.96
C SER A 55 13.28 65.79 -56.12
N GLN A 56 13.75 67.01 -55.87
CA GLN A 56 14.33 67.89 -56.89
C GLN A 56 15.46 68.76 -56.31
N PRO A 57 16.52 69.07 -57.08
CA PRO A 57 17.67 69.83 -56.60
C PRO A 57 17.42 71.35 -56.61
N ILE A 58 16.35 71.82 -55.97
CA ILE A 58 16.03 73.25 -55.83
C ILE A 58 15.74 73.62 -54.37
N CYS A 59 15.75 74.92 -54.09
CA CYS A 59 15.28 75.47 -52.83
C CYS A 59 13.84 75.95 -53.01
N ILE A 60 13.00 75.65 -52.03
CA ILE A 60 11.59 76.05 -51.98
C ILE A 60 11.40 77.09 -50.89
N SER A 61 10.65 78.15 -51.20
CA SER A 61 10.37 79.26 -50.28
C SER A 61 9.12 79.02 -49.43
N ASP A 62 8.25 78.14 -49.89
CA ASP A 62 7.05 77.68 -49.22
C ASP A 62 7.23 76.19 -48.93
N SER A 63 6.41 75.63 -48.04
CA SER A 63 6.57 74.23 -47.61
C SER A 63 6.22 73.21 -48.72
N CYS A 64 5.70 73.67 -49.86
CA CYS A 64 5.31 72.85 -51.00
C CYS A 64 6.52 72.26 -51.73
N GLY A 65 6.55 70.93 -51.82
CA GLY A 65 7.60 70.13 -52.43
C GLY A 65 8.66 69.66 -51.44
N ASN A 66 8.43 69.77 -50.13
CA ASN A 66 9.40 69.31 -49.10
C ASN A 66 9.24 67.83 -48.73
N GLY A 67 8.31 67.12 -49.37
CA GLY A 67 7.96 65.73 -49.14
C GLY A 67 7.04 65.52 -47.92
N ARG A 68 6.42 66.58 -47.40
CA ARG A 68 5.59 66.54 -46.19
C ARG A 68 4.33 67.38 -46.35
N LEU A 69 3.19 66.70 -46.45
CA LEU A 69 1.87 67.32 -46.45
C LEU A 69 1.61 68.17 -45.18
N GLN A 70 1.40 69.48 -45.34
CA GLN A 70 1.15 70.41 -44.23
C GLN A 70 -0.19 71.17 -44.39
N PRO A 71 -1.32 70.55 -43.97
CA PRO A 71 -2.65 71.11 -44.17
C PRO A 71 -2.88 72.46 -43.47
N ASP A 72 -2.17 72.71 -42.36
CA ASP A 72 -2.23 73.97 -41.61
C ASP A 72 -1.61 75.16 -42.36
N ARG A 73 -0.85 74.89 -43.43
CA ARG A 73 -0.26 75.88 -44.33
C ARG A 73 -0.95 76.00 -45.68
N GLY A 74 -2.04 75.27 -45.90
CA GLY A 74 -2.86 75.34 -47.10
C GLY A 74 -2.43 74.42 -48.24
N GLU A 75 -1.54 73.47 -47.97
CA GLU A 75 -1.20 72.36 -48.87
C GLU A 75 -2.25 71.26 -48.74
N ILE A 76 -2.64 70.66 -49.86
CA ILE A 76 -3.51 69.47 -49.88
C ILE A 76 -2.80 68.21 -50.39
N CYS A 77 -1.62 68.37 -51.02
CA CYS A 77 -0.70 67.32 -51.44
C CYS A 77 0.75 67.84 -51.32
N ASP A 78 1.74 66.95 -51.36
CA ASP A 78 3.18 67.27 -51.50
C ASP A 78 3.90 66.00 -51.97
N ASP A 79 4.45 66.01 -53.19
CA ASP A 79 5.16 64.88 -53.83
C ASP A 79 6.70 65.04 -53.76
N GLY A 80 7.17 65.95 -52.91
CA GLY A 80 8.58 66.24 -52.78
C GLY A 80 9.14 67.13 -53.87
N ASN A 81 8.33 67.68 -54.79
CA ASN A 81 8.83 68.66 -55.74
C ASN A 81 7.81 69.77 -56.13
N ILE A 82 8.08 70.55 -57.18
CA ILE A 82 7.22 71.67 -57.65
C ILE A 82 7.02 71.61 -59.17
N LEU A 83 7.20 70.44 -59.76
CA LEU A 83 6.83 70.20 -61.14
C LEU A 83 5.30 70.06 -61.20
N ASP A 84 4.73 70.35 -62.37
CA ASP A 84 3.34 70.01 -62.63
C ASP A 84 3.35 68.66 -63.39
N GLY A 85 2.40 67.77 -63.10
CA GLY A 85 2.13 66.51 -63.77
C GLY A 85 2.72 65.26 -63.11
N ASP A 86 3.24 65.35 -61.89
CA ASP A 86 3.92 64.25 -61.19
C ASP A 86 3.33 63.87 -59.82
N GLY A 87 2.08 64.28 -59.58
CA GLY A 87 1.24 63.82 -58.48
C GLY A 87 0.70 64.96 -57.61
N CYS A 88 1.38 66.10 -57.58
CA CYS A 88 0.93 67.30 -56.90
C CYS A 88 1.29 68.55 -57.70
N SER A 89 0.32 69.44 -57.92
CA SER A 89 0.58 70.70 -58.64
C SER A 89 1.71 71.49 -58.01
N SER A 90 2.42 72.31 -58.80
CA SER A 90 3.53 73.14 -58.36
C SER A 90 3.22 74.15 -57.23
N ASP A 91 1.94 74.37 -56.91
CA ASP A 91 1.49 75.17 -55.77
C ASP A 91 0.88 74.37 -54.60
N CYS A 92 0.93 73.04 -54.67
CA CYS A 92 0.41 72.08 -53.71
C CYS A 92 -1.06 72.25 -53.33
N ARG A 93 -1.85 72.91 -54.20
CA ARG A 93 -3.28 73.17 -53.99
C ARG A 93 -4.20 72.24 -54.76
N ARG A 94 -3.64 71.37 -55.58
CA ARG A 94 -4.36 70.39 -56.40
C ARG A 94 -3.54 69.11 -56.46
N LEU A 95 -4.16 67.97 -56.19
CA LEU A 95 -3.59 66.70 -56.63
C LEU A 95 -3.72 66.65 -58.15
N GLU A 96 -2.62 66.46 -58.86
CA GLU A 96 -2.62 66.25 -60.31
C GLU A 96 -2.68 64.75 -60.53
N SER A 97 -3.89 64.25 -60.42
CA SER A 97 -4.20 62.84 -60.40
C SER A 97 -5.56 62.63 -61.04
N CYS A 98 -5.61 61.68 -61.97
CA CYS A 98 -6.85 61.23 -62.55
C CYS A 98 -7.92 60.97 -61.48
N GLY A 99 -9.14 61.45 -61.73
CA GLY A 99 -10.28 61.25 -60.87
C GLY A 99 -10.48 62.32 -59.80
N ASN A 100 -9.96 63.53 -60.00
CA ASN A 100 -10.11 64.66 -59.07
C ASN A 100 -11.28 65.60 -59.45
N GLY A 101 -11.91 65.36 -60.59
CA GLY A 101 -13.05 66.09 -61.17
C GLY A 101 -12.63 67.24 -62.09
N VAL A 102 -11.35 67.33 -62.46
CA VAL A 102 -10.75 68.41 -63.24
C VAL A 102 -9.75 67.82 -64.22
N VAL A 103 -9.97 68.03 -65.52
CA VAL A 103 -9.00 67.63 -66.55
C VAL A 103 -7.71 68.44 -66.42
N ASP A 104 -6.67 67.81 -65.89
CA ASP A 104 -5.33 68.37 -65.72
C ASP A 104 -4.50 68.23 -67.03
N PRO A 105 -3.35 68.93 -67.17
CA PRO A 105 -2.44 68.73 -68.31
C PRO A 105 -1.95 67.28 -68.38
N ASP A 106 -2.00 66.68 -69.58
CA ASP A 106 -1.76 65.25 -69.87
C ASP A 106 -2.95 64.31 -69.66
N GLU A 107 -4.08 64.79 -69.13
CA GLU A 107 -5.35 64.06 -69.09
C GLU A 107 -6.22 64.37 -70.32
N ARG A 108 -6.91 63.33 -70.84
CA ARG A 108 -7.89 63.43 -71.93
C ARG A 108 -9.31 63.68 -71.39
N CYS A 109 -9.59 63.22 -70.19
CA CYS A 109 -10.85 63.37 -69.45
C CYS A 109 -10.57 63.29 -67.94
N ASP A 110 -11.58 63.60 -67.12
CA ASP A 110 -11.60 63.33 -65.66
C ASP A 110 -13.07 63.45 -65.22
N ASP A 111 -13.62 62.38 -64.64
CA ASP A 111 -15.02 62.31 -64.19
C ASP A 111 -15.18 62.31 -62.65
N GLY A 112 -14.10 62.62 -61.92
CA GLY A 112 -14.13 62.79 -60.48
C GLY A 112 -13.89 61.53 -59.67
N ASN A 113 -13.47 60.44 -60.29
CA ASN A 113 -12.96 59.26 -59.60
C ASN A 113 -12.02 58.41 -60.50
N LYS A 114 -11.48 57.31 -59.95
CA LYS A 114 -10.58 56.38 -60.66
C LYS A 114 -11.24 55.02 -60.92
N LEU A 115 -12.55 55.02 -61.13
CA LEU A 115 -13.25 53.82 -61.56
C LEU A 115 -13.21 53.81 -63.08
N ASP A 116 -12.91 52.66 -63.67
CA ASP A 116 -13.07 52.50 -65.10
C ASP A 116 -14.57 52.30 -65.44
N GLY A 117 -14.99 52.70 -66.65
CA GLY A 117 -16.34 52.43 -67.17
C GLY A 117 -17.45 53.41 -66.73
N ASP A 118 -17.14 54.54 -66.07
CA ASP A 118 -18.12 55.57 -65.72
C ASP A 118 -18.01 56.88 -66.51
N GLY A 119 -17.12 56.90 -67.52
CA GLY A 119 -17.03 57.94 -68.55
C GLY A 119 -15.63 58.47 -68.80
N CYS A 120 -14.64 58.03 -68.02
CA CYS A 120 -13.22 58.27 -68.21
C CYS A 120 -12.43 57.06 -67.70
N SER A 121 -11.32 56.71 -68.35
CA SER A 121 -10.44 55.66 -67.83
C SER A 121 -9.84 56.05 -66.48
N ALA A 122 -9.49 55.09 -65.63
CA ALA A 122 -8.87 55.35 -64.32
C ALA A 122 -7.46 55.98 -64.42
N ASP A 123 -6.86 55.98 -65.61
CA ASP A 123 -5.62 56.69 -65.95
C ASP A 123 -5.86 58.02 -66.70
N CYS A 124 -7.13 58.36 -66.96
CA CYS A 124 -7.59 59.57 -67.63
C CYS A 124 -7.06 59.76 -69.07
N LEU A 125 -6.57 58.70 -69.71
CA LEU A 125 -6.08 58.70 -71.08
C LEU A 125 -7.16 58.38 -72.12
N SER A 126 -8.30 57.80 -71.72
CA SER A 126 -9.38 57.38 -72.63
C SER A 126 -10.74 57.85 -72.14
N LEU A 127 -11.65 58.14 -73.09
CA LEU A 127 -13.04 58.50 -72.79
C LEU A 127 -13.95 57.27 -72.63
N GLU A 128 -13.39 56.05 -72.62
CA GLU A 128 -14.12 54.78 -72.60
C GLU A 128 -15.15 54.71 -73.76
N ILE A 129 -14.67 54.92 -75.00
CA ILE A 129 -15.53 54.97 -76.21
C ILE A 129 -14.94 54.11 -77.33
N CYS A 130 -15.76 53.20 -77.82
CA CYS A 130 -15.39 52.28 -78.90
C CYS A 130 -14.89 52.99 -80.16
N GLY A 131 -13.76 52.52 -80.68
CA GLY A 131 -13.13 52.98 -81.91
C GLY A 131 -12.19 54.17 -81.72
N ASN A 132 -11.66 54.37 -80.51
CA ASN A 132 -10.76 55.48 -80.17
C ASN A 132 -9.27 55.10 -80.26
N GLY A 133 -8.95 53.82 -80.49
CA GLY A 133 -7.60 53.29 -80.60
C GLY A 133 -7.01 52.75 -79.29
N TYR A 134 -7.81 52.66 -78.22
CA TYR A 134 -7.46 52.13 -76.91
C TYR A 134 -8.46 51.03 -76.55
N ARG A 135 -7.99 49.94 -75.92
CA ARG A 135 -8.87 48.87 -75.42
C ARG A 135 -9.29 49.24 -73.99
N ASP A 136 -10.50 49.76 -73.87
CA ASP A 136 -11.11 50.28 -72.64
C ASP A 136 -11.78 49.12 -71.83
N ILE A 137 -12.17 49.31 -70.55
CA ILE A 137 -12.58 48.18 -69.67
C ILE A 137 -13.87 47.47 -70.14
N ASP A 138 -14.76 48.21 -70.79
CA ASP A 138 -16.03 47.71 -71.34
C ASP A 138 -15.88 47.24 -72.79
N GLU A 139 -14.65 47.16 -73.31
CA GLU A 139 -14.33 46.81 -74.69
C GLU A 139 -13.47 45.54 -74.77
N LEU A 140 -13.95 44.55 -75.51
CA LEU A 140 -13.20 43.34 -75.80
C LEU A 140 -12.08 43.61 -76.82
N CYS A 141 -12.29 44.58 -77.71
CA CYS A 141 -11.37 44.98 -78.78
C CYS A 141 -11.55 46.47 -79.14
N ASP A 142 -10.57 47.07 -79.81
CA ASP A 142 -10.71 48.39 -80.46
C ASP A 142 -9.80 48.40 -81.71
N ASP A 143 -10.37 48.64 -82.89
CA ASP A 143 -9.63 48.70 -84.16
C ASP A 143 -9.45 50.13 -84.70
N GLY A 144 -9.64 51.12 -83.82
CA GLY A 144 -9.53 52.54 -84.09
C GLY A 144 -10.71 53.12 -84.87
N ASN A 145 -11.81 52.37 -85.01
CA ASN A 145 -13.04 52.85 -85.61
C ASN A 145 -14.30 52.08 -85.14
N THR A 146 -15.47 52.34 -85.74
CA THR A 146 -16.77 51.71 -85.39
C THR A 146 -17.44 51.06 -86.61
N GLU A 147 -16.66 50.79 -87.65
CA GLU A 147 -17.09 49.90 -88.73
C GLU A 147 -17.06 48.47 -88.20
N GLY A 148 -17.97 47.62 -88.70
CA GLY A 148 -17.99 46.20 -88.34
C GLY A 148 -17.34 45.38 -89.46
N GLY A 149 -16.61 44.34 -89.09
CA GLY A 149 -16.02 43.35 -89.99
C GLY A 149 -14.58 43.63 -90.42
N ASP A 150 -13.89 44.53 -89.72
CA ASP A 150 -12.49 44.91 -89.95
C ASP A 150 -11.54 44.63 -88.78
N GLY A 151 -12.04 43.96 -87.75
CA GLY A 151 -11.26 43.44 -86.62
C GLY A 151 -12.03 43.52 -85.31
N CYS A 152 -12.85 44.55 -85.13
CA CYS A 152 -13.69 44.72 -83.97
C CYS A 152 -15.15 44.96 -84.38
N SER A 153 -16.09 44.60 -83.50
CA SER A 153 -17.50 44.93 -83.70
C SER A 153 -17.74 46.42 -83.47
N ALA A 154 -18.78 46.97 -84.09
CA ALA A 154 -19.11 48.41 -83.99
C ALA A 154 -19.45 48.89 -82.57
N ASP A 155 -19.67 47.97 -81.62
CA ASP A 155 -19.87 48.22 -80.19
C ASP A 155 -18.70 47.73 -79.32
N CYS A 156 -17.61 47.25 -79.94
CA CYS A 156 -16.41 46.77 -79.27
C CYS A 156 -16.61 45.60 -78.29
N LEU A 157 -17.77 44.94 -78.34
CA LEU A 157 -18.10 43.84 -77.42
C LEU A 157 -17.65 42.46 -77.94
N GLN A 158 -17.27 42.38 -79.21
CA GLN A 158 -16.92 41.12 -79.88
C GLN A 158 -15.77 41.34 -80.87
N LEU A 159 -14.77 40.46 -80.82
CA LEU A 159 -13.87 40.20 -81.95
C LEU A 159 -14.68 39.44 -83.00
N GLU A 160 -14.90 40.05 -84.16
CA GLU A 160 -15.84 39.49 -85.16
C GLU A 160 -15.31 38.25 -85.90
N SER A 161 -14.03 37.88 -85.69
CA SER A 161 -13.36 36.77 -86.38
C SER A 161 -12.90 35.62 -85.48
N CYS A 162 -12.91 35.77 -84.15
CA CYS A 162 -12.34 34.75 -83.27
C CYS A 162 -13.08 33.40 -83.41
N GLY A 163 -12.31 32.32 -83.52
CA GLY A 163 -12.78 30.95 -83.62
C GLY A 163 -13.15 30.50 -85.03
N ASP A 164 -12.58 31.10 -86.08
CA ASP A 164 -12.88 30.75 -87.49
C ASP A 164 -11.84 29.82 -88.15
N GLY A 165 -10.76 29.54 -87.43
CA GLY A 165 -9.64 28.68 -87.80
C GLY A 165 -8.48 29.44 -88.44
N VAL A 166 -8.50 30.77 -88.43
CA VAL A 166 -7.50 31.65 -89.03
C VAL A 166 -7.15 32.79 -88.09
N ARG A 167 -5.89 32.86 -87.66
CA ARG A 167 -5.40 34.00 -86.87
C ARG A 167 -5.45 35.30 -87.68
N ASP A 168 -6.42 36.15 -87.38
CA ASP A 168 -6.67 37.44 -88.02
C ASP A 168 -5.87 38.58 -87.36
N ARG A 169 -6.00 39.79 -87.92
CA ARG A 169 -5.25 40.97 -87.44
C ARG A 169 -5.88 41.48 -86.14
N GLY A 170 -5.22 41.22 -85.02
CA GLY A 170 -5.70 41.60 -83.68
C GLY A 170 -5.67 40.41 -82.72
N GLU A 171 -5.71 39.20 -83.27
CA GLU A 171 -5.74 37.95 -82.51
C GLU A 171 -4.34 37.42 -82.18
N VAL A 172 -4.21 36.83 -80.99
CA VAL A 172 -2.99 36.16 -80.51
C VAL A 172 -2.97 34.68 -80.92
N CYS A 173 -4.12 34.04 -81.00
CA CYS A 173 -4.38 32.70 -81.54
C CYS A 173 -5.74 32.64 -82.24
N ASP A 174 -6.03 31.51 -82.89
CA ASP A 174 -7.37 31.09 -83.28
C ASP A 174 -7.33 29.56 -83.48
N ASP A 175 -8.18 28.82 -82.77
CA ASP A 175 -8.24 27.35 -82.83
C ASP A 175 -9.46 26.80 -83.59
N GLY A 176 -10.26 27.68 -84.20
CA GLY A 176 -11.46 27.34 -84.95
C GLY A 176 -12.72 27.16 -84.11
N ASN A 177 -12.72 27.61 -82.86
CA ASN A 177 -13.93 27.71 -82.05
C ASN A 177 -13.86 28.79 -80.94
N LEU A 178 -14.88 28.86 -80.08
CA LEU A 178 -15.03 29.86 -79.00
C LEU A 178 -15.18 29.15 -77.64
N LEU A 179 -14.49 28.02 -77.47
CA LEU A 179 -14.40 27.37 -76.17
C LEU A 179 -13.12 27.86 -75.51
N ASP A 180 -13.16 28.01 -74.19
CA ASP A 180 -11.94 28.21 -73.41
C ASP A 180 -11.36 26.82 -73.05
N GLY A 181 -10.04 26.73 -72.93
CA GLY A 181 -9.28 25.57 -72.45
C GLY A 181 -8.84 24.59 -73.54
N ASP A 182 -8.93 24.95 -74.82
CA ASP A 182 -8.43 24.14 -75.94
C ASP A 182 -7.22 24.74 -76.69
N GLY A 183 -6.57 25.72 -76.07
CA GLY A 183 -5.29 26.32 -76.50
C GLY A 183 -5.46 27.69 -77.14
N CYS A 184 -6.65 28.26 -77.11
CA CYS A 184 -6.93 29.64 -77.43
C CYS A 184 -8.16 30.11 -76.65
N SER A 185 -8.00 31.20 -75.91
CA SER A 185 -9.12 31.86 -75.21
C SER A 185 -10.27 32.15 -76.17
N ALA A 186 -11.52 32.12 -75.68
CA ALA A 186 -12.69 32.36 -76.52
C ALA A 186 -12.78 33.78 -77.10
N ASP A 187 -11.92 34.71 -76.67
CA ASP A 187 -11.76 36.03 -77.28
C ASP A 187 -10.48 36.15 -78.11
N CYS A 188 -9.69 35.09 -78.27
CA CYS A 188 -8.46 35.03 -79.05
C CYS A 188 -7.38 36.02 -78.59
N VAL A 189 -7.47 36.51 -77.35
CA VAL A 189 -6.50 37.46 -76.77
C VAL A 189 -5.31 36.72 -76.14
N SER A 190 -5.51 35.48 -75.72
CA SER A 190 -4.51 34.62 -75.08
C SER A 190 -4.45 33.22 -75.69
N ASN A 191 -3.25 32.63 -75.72
CA ASN A 191 -3.01 31.24 -76.12
C ASN A 191 -3.18 30.24 -74.96
N GLU A 192 -3.72 30.66 -73.81
CA GLU A 192 -3.95 29.80 -72.64
C GLU A 192 -2.65 29.15 -72.15
N SER A 193 -1.65 29.99 -71.90
CA SER A 193 -0.30 29.54 -71.60
C SER A 193 0.38 30.40 -70.55
N CYS A 194 0.77 29.77 -69.43
CA CYS A 194 1.45 30.41 -68.32
C CYS A 194 2.58 31.37 -68.72
N GLY A 195 2.55 32.60 -68.21
CA GLY A 195 3.56 33.64 -68.44
C GLY A 195 3.27 34.56 -69.63
N ASN A 196 2.03 34.67 -70.09
CA ASN A 196 1.68 35.35 -71.34
C ASN A 196 1.11 36.78 -71.18
N GLY A 197 0.83 37.20 -69.95
CA GLY A 197 0.22 38.48 -69.57
C GLY A 197 -1.28 38.41 -69.21
N TYR A 198 -1.93 37.24 -69.31
CA TYR A 198 -3.34 36.99 -69.00
C TYR A 198 -3.50 35.79 -68.06
N THR A 199 -4.37 35.91 -67.04
CA THR A 199 -4.77 34.76 -66.22
C THR A 199 -5.84 33.96 -66.97
N ASP A 200 -5.44 32.83 -67.53
CA ASP A 200 -6.30 32.00 -68.37
C ASP A 200 -7.09 30.95 -67.56
N ILE A 201 -7.92 30.15 -68.24
CA ILE A 201 -8.61 29.03 -67.60
C ILE A 201 -7.58 27.95 -67.20
N ASP A 202 -7.73 27.40 -65.99
CA ASP A 202 -6.78 26.48 -65.34
C ASP A 202 -5.47 27.13 -64.81
N GLU A 203 -5.40 28.47 -64.77
CA GLU A 203 -4.34 29.23 -64.11
C GLU A 203 -4.88 30.03 -62.92
N ASP A 204 -4.16 30.04 -61.79
CA ASP A 204 -4.51 30.88 -60.64
C ASP A 204 -3.77 32.24 -60.67
N CYS A 205 -2.70 32.33 -61.46
CA CYS A 205 -1.85 33.51 -61.69
C CYS A 205 -1.13 33.39 -63.05
N ASP A 206 -0.32 34.37 -63.49
CA ASP A 206 0.26 34.34 -64.87
C ASP A 206 1.72 34.88 -64.98
N LEU A 207 2.49 34.92 -63.90
CA LEU A 207 3.87 35.43 -64.01
C LEU A 207 4.82 34.48 -64.75
N GLY A 208 4.48 33.19 -64.87
CA GLY A 208 5.33 32.18 -65.50
C GLY A 208 6.72 32.07 -64.87
N ALA A 209 6.82 32.46 -63.60
CA ALA A 209 8.02 32.49 -62.80
C ALA A 209 7.61 32.50 -61.33
N ASP A 210 8.44 31.85 -60.50
CA ASP A 210 8.22 31.75 -59.05
C ASP A 210 8.33 33.15 -58.39
N ASP A 211 7.27 33.57 -57.70
CA ASP A 211 7.20 34.76 -56.83
C ASP A 211 6.22 34.48 -55.66
N LEU A 212 6.09 35.42 -54.72
CA LEU A 212 5.22 35.35 -53.53
C LEU A 212 3.74 35.01 -53.79
N VAL A 213 3.29 35.12 -55.05
CA VAL A 213 1.89 35.00 -55.45
C VAL A 213 1.69 34.00 -56.58
N CYS A 214 2.76 33.48 -57.20
CA CYS A 214 2.63 32.66 -58.39
C CYS A 214 3.79 31.68 -58.52
N ASP A 215 3.47 30.43 -58.82
CA ASP A 215 4.45 29.40 -59.16
C ASP A 215 4.84 29.49 -60.64
N GLY A 216 5.96 28.85 -60.99
CA GLY A 216 6.47 28.80 -62.35
C GLY A 216 5.54 28.11 -63.36
N ASP A 217 4.55 27.35 -62.91
CA ASP A 217 3.49 26.75 -63.73
C ASP A 217 2.12 27.39 -63.54
N CYS A 218 2.07 28.57 -62.93
CA CYS A 218 0.88 29.40 -62.80
C CYS A 218 -0.19 28.87 -61.85
N THR A 219 0.20 28.01 -60.91
CA THR A 219 -0.56 27.75 -59.68
C THR A 219 -0.25 28.78 -58.60
N MET A 220 -1.12 28.84 -57.60
CA MET A 220 -0.87 29.64 -56.40
C MET A 220 -0.01 28.84 -55.42
N PRO A 221 1.06 29.46 -54.86
CA PRO A 221 1.95 28.84 -53.87
C PRO A 221 1.18 28.10 -52.76
N ALA A 222 1.41 26.79 -52.65
CA ALA A 222 0.75 25.95 -51.66
C ALA A 222 1.63 24.79 -51.20
N CYS A 223 1.65 24.57 -49.88
CA CYS A 223 2.27 23.39 -49.30
C CYS A 223 1.59 22.11 -49.81
N GLY A 224 2.32 21.31 -50.58
CA GLY A 224 1.91 20.09 -51.25
C GLY A 224 1.68 20.22 -52.75
N ASP A 225 2.17 21.25 -53.42
CA ASP A 225 1.95 21.46 -54.87
C ASP A 225 3.11 20.99 -55.77
N ASP A 226 4.13 20.36 -55.18
CA ASP A 226 5.41 19.95 -55.79
C ASP A 226 6.33 21.12 -56.20
N TYR A 227 6.04 22.35 -55.78
CA TYR A 227 6.87 23.54 -55.96
C TYR A 227 7.37 24.13 -54.63
N LEU A 228 8.69 24.08 -54.44
CA LEU A 228 9.32 24.71 -53.28
C LEU A 228 9.24 26.25 -53.36
N ASN A 229 8.41 26.87 -52.53
CA ASN A 229 8.30 28.32 -52.44
C ASN A 229 9.17 28.93 -51.33
N GLU A 230 10.39 29.36 -51.67
CA GLU A 230 11.34 29.92 -50.69
C GLU A 230 10.94 31.30 -50.10
N GLU A 231 9.94 31.98 -50.68
CA GLU A 231 9.49 33.31 -50.22
C GLU A 231 8.05 33.31 -49.67
N TYR A 232 7.19 32.37 -50.09
CA TYR A 232 5.80 32.26 -49.63
C TYR A 232 5.76 31.78 -48.19
N LEU A 233 5.02 32.48 -47.32
CA LEU A 233 4.89 32.06 -45.92
C LEU A 233 3.67 31.15 -45.77
N VAL A 234 3.92 29.87 -45.47
CA VAL A 234 2.85 28.90 -45.20
C VAL A 234 1.99 29.44 -44.05
N PRO A 235 0.66 29.56 -44.22
CA PRO A 235 -0.20 30.19 -43.21
C PRO A 235 -0.17 29.50 -41.83
N GLU A 236 0.11 28.19 -41.80
CA GLU A 236 0.12 27.38 -40.59
C GLU A 236 1.41 27.58 -39.77
N THR A 237 2.56 27.60 -40.45
CA THR A 237 3.89 27.68 -39.80
C THR A 237 4.38 29.12 -39.67
N GLY A 238 3.95 30.01 -40.58
CA GLY A 238 4.47 31.38 -40.69
C GLY A 238 5.90 31.46 -41.20
N PHE A 239 6.42 30.37 -41.77
CA PHE A 239 7.75 30.28 -42.37
C PHE A 239 7.66 29.93 -43.86
N PRO A 240 8.71 30.21 -44.64
CA PRO A 240 8.82 29.67 -45.98
C PRO A 240 8.86 28.15 -46.00
N GLU A 241 8.41 27.58 -47.11
CA GLU A 241 8.50 26.14 -47.35
C GLU A 241 9.97 25.71 -47.34
N GLN A 242 10.24 24.65 -46.61
CA GLN A 242 11.57 24.06 -46.48
C GLN A 242 11.71 22.83 -47.39
N CYS A 243 10.59 22.22 -47.70
CA CYS A 243 10.41 21.08 -48.57
C CYS A 243 8.99 21.17 -49.16
N ASP A 244 8.73 20.41 -50.22
CA ASP A 244 7.40 20.29 -50.76
C ASP A 244 7.28 18.99 -51.57
N GLU A 245 6.94 17.89 -50.89
CA GLU A 245 6.84 16.57 -51.51
C GLU A 245 5.39 16.09 -51.44
N ASP A 246 4.68 15.98 -52.56
CA ASP A 246 3.34 15.39 -52.65
C ASP A 246 3.39 14.10 -53.50
N LEU A 247 3.58 12.95 -52.85
CA LEU A 247 3.79 11.69 -53.57
C LEU A 247 2.48 11.08 -54.09
N ASP A 248 1.32 11.49 -53.57
CA ASP A 248 0.02 10.95 -53.95
C ASP A 248 -0.84 11.90 -54.80
N GLY A 249 -0.44 13.16 -54.93
CA GLY A 249 -1.00 14.18 -55.81
C GLY A 249 -2.32 14.76 -55.29
N ASP A 250 -2.51 14.81 -53.96
CA ASP A 250 -3.72 15.35 -53.34
C ASP A 250 -3.66 16.84 -53.02
N GLY A 251 -2.52 17.49 -53.28
CA GLY A 251 -2.28 18.91 -53.03
C GLY A 251 -1.93 19.22 -51.57
N VAL A 252 -1.46 18.23 -50.82
CA VAL A 252 -0.98 18.35 -49.43
C VAL A 252 0.34 17.62 -49.29
N ALA A 253 1.32 18.24 -48.65
CA ALA A 253 2.62 17.61 -48.49
C ALA A 253 2.55 16.28 -47.70
N ASP A 254 3.33 15.31 -48.14
CA ASP A 254 3.48 14.02 -47.51
C ASP A 254 4.61 14.04 -46.47
N ASN A 255 4.44 13.23 -45.42
CA ASN A 255 5.54 12.94 -44.52
C ASN A 255 6.55 12.05 -45.24
N THR A 256 7.73 12.59 -45.56
CA THR A 256 8.86 11.86 -46.11
C THR A 256 10.07 11.96 -45.17
N ALA A 257 11.19 11.32 -45.51
CA ALA A 257 12.39 11.42 -44.67
C ALA A 257 12.99 12.84 -44.61
N THR A 258 12.55 13.71 -45.51
CA THR A 258 13.05 15.08 -45.70
C THR A 258 11.95 16.14 -45.61
N CYS A 259 10.68 15.74 -45.48
CA CYS A 259 9.57 16.68 -45.46
C CYS A 259 8.48 16.27 -44.47
N ASP A 260 7.93 17.24 -43.76
CA ASP A 260 6.69 17.09 -43.00
C ASP A 260 5.48 17.60 -43.80
N ARG A 261 4.30 17.18 -43.37
CA ARG A 261 3.02 17.59 -43.96
C ARG A 261 2.76 19.10 -43.94
N ASP A 262 3.46 19.86 -43.10
CA ASP A 262 3.35 21.32 -43.05
C ASP A 262 4.44 22.04 -43.86
N CYS A 263 5.18 21.30 -44.70
CA CYS A 263 6.29 21.77 -45.52
C CYS A 263 7.49 22.32 -44.71
N SER A 264 7.62 21.89 -43.46
CA SER A 264 8.82 22.09 -42.67
C SER A 264 9.77 20.88 -42.75
N PHE A 265 11.05 21.09 -42.42
CA PHE A 265 11.98 19.98 -42.30
C PHE A 265 11.66 19.17 -41.03
N PRO A 266 11.61 17.83 -41.12
CA PRO A 266 11.39 16.97 -39.97
C PRO A 266 12.42 17.20 -38.88
N ARG A 267 11.96 17.52 -37.67
CA ARG A 267 12.82 17.70 -36.49
C ARG A 267 12.15 17.17 -35.24
N CYS A 268 12.90 16.34 -34.54
CA CYS A 268 12.50 15.95 -33.20
C CYS A 268 12.28 17.16 -32.27
N GLY A 269 11.07 17.23 -31.71
CA GLY A 269 10.56 18.26 -30.80
C GLY A 269 9.94 19.48 -31.50
N ASP A 270 9.55 19.40 -32.77
CA ASP A 270 8.88 20.50 -33.49
C ASP A 270 7.34 20.46 -33.40
N GLY A 271 6.79 19.38 -32.87
CA GLY A 271 5.36 19.15 -32.67
C GLY A 271 4.70 18.33 -33.77
N LEU A 272 5.46 17.85 -34.75
CA LEU A 272 4.98 17.07 -35.88
C LEU A 272 5.63 15.71 -35.94
N PHE A 273 4.81 14.69 -35.69
CA PHE A 273 5.26 13.32 -35.81
C PHE A 273 5.42 12.90 -37.28
N ASN A 274 6.64 12.50 -37.64
CA ASN A 274 7.00 11.96 -38.94
C ASN A 274 7.68 10.59 -38.83
N ALA A 275 6.89 9.53 -39.01
CA ALA A 275 7.37 8.15 -38.99
C ALA A 275 8.46 7.80 -40.05
N ASN A 276 8.71 8.67 -41.03
CA ASN A 276 9.75 8.49 -42.04
C ASN A 276 11.05 9.26 -41.73
N PHE A 277 11.04 10.14 -40.72
CA PHE A 277 12.21 10.90 -40.32
C PHE A 277 13.27 10.01 -39.66
N LEU A 278 14.49 10.04 -40.21
CA LEU A 278 15.62 9.26 -39.72
C LEU A 278 16.48 10.10 -38.76
N ILE A 279 16.44 9.75 -37.48
CA ILE A 279 17.21 10.40 -36.41
C ILE A 279 18.58 9.72 -36.30
N GLU A 280 19.64 10.51 -36.41
CA GLU A 280 21.01 10.09 -36.11
C GLU A 280 21.37 10.44 -34.66
N PRO A 281 21.45 9.47 -33.73
CA PRO A 281 21.71 9.77 -32.33
C PRO A 281 23.12 10.28 -32.08
N THR A 282 23.24 11.23 -31.15
CA THR A 282 24.50 11.95 -30.86
C THR A 282 25.55 11.11 -30.13
N ASP A 283 25.15 9.98 -29.55
CA ASP A 283 26.02 9.04 -28.81
C ASP A 283 26.68 7.98 -29.71
N GLY A 284 26.41 8.01 -31.02
CA GLY A 284 26.92 7.04 -31.98
C GLY A 284 26.14 5.72 -32.00
N GLY A 285 24.90 5.71 -31.49
CA GLY A 285 23.94 4.65 -31.72
C GLY A 285 23.56 4.47 -33.19
N GLU A 286 22.85 3.39 -33.49
CA GLU A 286 22.31 3.17 -34.84
C GLU A 286 21.17 4.17 -35.12
N PRO A 287 21.06 4.70 -36.35
CA PRO A 287 19.95 5.57 -36.72
C PRO A 287 18.61 4.85 -36.55
N TYR A 288 17.59 5.59 -36.11
CA TYR A 288 16.23 5.08 -35.91
C TYR A 288 15.21 6.06 -36.47
N LEU A 289 13.98 5.58 -36.65
CA LEU A 289 12.86 6.42 -37.08
C LEU A 289 12.23 7.08 -35.87
N GLU A 290 11.77 8.31 -36.05
CA GLU A 290 10.96 8.99 -35.05
C GLU A 290 9.75 8.13 -34.64
N ALA A 291 9.53 8.02 -33.32
CA ALA A 291 8.44 7.23 -32.74
C ALA A 291 7.35 8.11 -32.10
N CYS A 292 7.70 9.34 -31.72
CA CYS A 292 6.78 10.32 -31.13
C CYS A 292 7.33 11.73 -31.40
N ASP A 293 6.47 12.75 -31.30
CA ASP A 293 6.88 14.15 -31.20
C ASP A 293 5.79 14.92 -30.42
N ASP A 294 6.17 15.60 -29.35
CA ASP A 294 5.27 16.37 -28.50
C ASP A 294 5.56 17.88 -28.51
N GLY A 295 6.46 18.33 -29.37
CA GLY A 295 6.80 19.73 -29.59
C GLY A 295 7.50 20.41 -28.43
N ASN A 296 8.08 19.65 -27.49
CA ASN A 296 8.72 20.23 -26.32
C ASN A 296 10.12 19.66 -26.02
N GLN A 297 10.72 20.09 -24.91
CA GLN A 297 12.09 19.71 -24.52
C GLN A 297 12.19 19.03 -23.15
N GLU A 298 11.14 18.35 -22.71
CA GLU A 298 11.11 17.55 -21.50
C GLU A 298 11.38 16.07 -21.86
N ASN A 299 11.85 15.32 -20.86
CA ASN A 299 12.11 13.87 -20.97
C ASN A 299 11.23 13.09 -19.98
N ARG A 300 10.23 13.75 -19.41
CA ARG A 300 9.43 13.19 -18.30
C ARG A 300 7.99 12.93 -18.71
N ASP A 301 7.67 13.26 -19.95
CA ASP A 301 6.41 13.05 -20.64
C ASP A 301 6.52 11.89 -21.63
N ASP A 302 5.47 11.69 -22.44
CA ASP A 302 5.31 10.52 -23.31
C ASP A 302 6.40 10.41 -24.39
N CYS A 303 7.10 11.51 -24.67
CA CYS A 303 8.14 11.56 -25.69
C CYS A 303 9.45 12.11 -25.12
N LEU A 304 10.54 11.36 -25.28
CA LEU A 304 11.86 11.84 -24.90
C LEU A 304 12.40 12.83 -25.94
N LEU A 305 13.40 13.62 -25.57
CA LEU A 305 14.19 14.52 -26.43
C LEU A 305 14.86 13.84 -27.64
N GLY A 306 14.93 12.51 -27.66
CA GLY A 306 15.38 11.72 -28.80
C GLY A 306 14.23 11.30 -29.73
N CYS A 307 13.01 11.73 -29.46
CA CYS A 307 11.79 11.32 -30.16
C CYS A 307 11.59 9.81 -30.21
N VAL A 308 11.85 9.23 -29.05
CA VAL A 308 11.54 7.85 -28.69
C VAL A 308 10.49 7.89 -27.59
N GLU A 309 9.55 6.96 -27.64
CA GLU A 309 8.53 6.84 -26.60
C GLU A 309 9.20 6.59 -25.24
N ALA A 310 8.74 7.32 -24.22
CA ALA A 310 9.18 7.12 -22.86
C ALA A 310 8.84 5.70 -22.39
N ARG A 311 9.75 5.09 -21.66
CA ARG A 311 9.59 3.73 -21.13
C ARG A 311 10.36 3.56 -19.83
N CYS A 312 9.82 2.73 -18.96
CA CYS A 312 10.54 2.26 -17.79
C CYS A 312 11.91 1.67 -18.17
N GLY A 313 12.98 2.19 -17.57
CA GLY A 313 14.37 1.80 -17.80
C GLY A 313 15.08 2.63 -18.88
N ASP A 314 14.51 3.73 -19.37
CA ASP A 314 15.17 4.63 -20.32
C ASP A 314 16.10 5.66 -19.69
N GLY A 315 16.13 5.74 -18.36
CA GLY A 315 16.97 6.67 -17.60
C GLY A 315 16.26 7.95 -17.18
N PHE A 316 14.98 8.13 -17.52
CA PHE A 316 14.16 9.28 -17.15
C PHE A 316 12.87 8.83 -16.49
N VAL A 317 12.33 9.66 -15.59
CA VAL A 317 11.08 9.36 -14.90
C VAL A 317 9.91 9.89 -15.71
N TRP A 318 9.04 9.01 -16.20
CA TRP A 318 7.82 9.33 -16.94
C TRP A 318 6.65 9.70 -16.00
N ASP A 319 6.75 10.88 -15.36
CA ASP A 319 5.77 11.42 -14.39
C ASP A 319 4.85 12.52 -14.94
N LEU A 320 5.05 12.92 -16.19
CA LEU A 320 4.23 13.87 -16.95
C LEU A 320 3.57 13.13 -18.13
N GLY A 321 2.45 13.64 -18.64
CA GLY A 321 1.73 13.00 -19.76
C GLY A 321 0.84 11.83 -19.32
N SER A 322 0.97 10.69 -20.01
CA SER A 322 0.20 9.46 -19.79
C SER A 322 0.90 8.42 -18.92
N GLY A 323 2.18 8.65 -18.61
CA GLY A 323 2.98 7.81 -17.70
C GLY A 323 2.58 7.96 -16.25
N ASP A 324 2.65 6.85 -15.52
CA ASP A 324 2.51 6.77 -14.06
C ASP A 324 3.80 6.18 -13.44
N GLU A 325 4.96 6.54 -13.98
CA GLU A 325 6.26 6.08 -13.47
C GLU A 325 6.70 6.90 -12.25
N VAL A 326 7.11 6.23 -11.17
CA VAL A 326 7.48 6.90 -9.91
C VAL A 326 8.99 7.08 -9.77
N CYS A 327 9.76 6.20 -10.39
CA CYS A 327 11.22 6.18 -10.36
C CYS A 327 11.72 5.54 -11.64
N ASP A 328 12.98 5.79 -12.03
CA ASP A 328 13.62 5.07 -13.12
C ASP A 328 15.06 4.77 -12.70
N ALA A 329 15.48 3.52 -12.90
CA ALA A 329 16.82 3.04 -12.57
C ALA A 329 17.71 2.79 -13.81
N GLY A 330 17.19 3.05 -15.00
CA GLY A 330 17.78 2.72 -16.29
C GLY A 330 17.84 1.22 -16.54
N ASP A 331 18.29 0.86 -17.74
CA ASP A 331 18.60 -0.52 -18.14
C ASP A 331 20.08 -0.59 -18.55
N ALA A 332 20.97 -0.76 -17.56
CA ALA A 332 22.42 -0.73 -17.82
C ALA A 332 22.90 -1.99 -18.56
N ASN A 333 22.13 -3.09 -18.51
CA ASN A 333 22.50 -4.37 -19.10
C ASN A 333 21.90 -4.56 -20.52
N ALA A 334 20.98 -3.68 -20.92
CA ALA A 334 20.26 -3.64 -22.19
C ALA A 334 19.41 -4.89 -22.47
N ASP A 335 18.77 -5.47 -21.45
CA ASP A 335 17.87 -6.62 -21.56
C ASP A 335 16.40 -6.23 -21.83
N GLY A 336 16.09 -4.94 -21.81
CA GLY A 336 14.77 -4.38 -22.09
C GLY A 336 13.88 -4.22 -20.86
N VAL A 337 14.42 -4.38 -19.66
CA VAL A 337 13.74 -4.18 -18.37
C VAL A 337 14.60 -3.25 -17.50
N ALA A 338 13.97 -2.42 -16.66
CA ALA A 338 14.73 -1.57 -15.76
C ALA A 338 15.50 -2.39 -14.71
N ASP A 339 16.65 -1.86 -14.29
CA ASP A 339 17.47 -2.45 -13.24
C ASP A 339 16.81 -2.24 -11.86
N ASN A 340 16.89 -3.23 -10.99
CA ASN A 340 16.47 -3.08 -9.59
C ASN A 340 17.46 -2.20 -8.79
N THR A 341 16.92 -1.22 -8.05
CA THR A 341 17.69 -0.42 -7.08
C THR A 341 16.98 -0.38 -5.74
N ALA A 342 17.66 0.12 -4.70
CA ALA A 342 17.06 0.27 -3.36
C ALA A 342 15.86 1.23 -3.31
N ALA A 343 15.58 1.96 -4.40
CA ALA A 343 14.49 2.93 -4.49
C ALA A 343 13.56 2.70 -5.69
N CYS A 344 13.82 1.67 -6.50
CA CYS A 344 13.08 1.43 -7.73
C CYS A 344 13.08 -0.04 -8.12
N ASP A 345 11.92 -0.56 -8.51
CA ASP A 345 11.76 -1.90 -9.07
C ASP A 345 11.98 -1.91 -10.59
N SER A 346 12.07 -3.12 -11.13
CA SER A 346 12.31 -3.38 -12.54
C SER A 346 11.17 -2.97 -13.48
N ASP A 347 9.98 -2.71 -12.95
CA ASP A 347 8.84 -2.13 -13.67
C ASP A 347 8.60 -0.66 -13.29
N CYS A 348 9.56 -0.06 -12.59
CA CYS A 348 9.60 1.35 -12.24
C CYS A 348 8.53 1.79 -11.23
N THR A 349 8.05 0.83 -10.42
CA THR A 349 7.37 1.09 -9.16
C THR A 349 8.34 1.30 -8.00
N VAL A 350 7.79 1.79 -6.89
CA VAL A 350 8.54 1.88 -5.63
C VAL A 350 8.60 0.47 -5.02
N PRO A 351 9.77 0.01 -4.53
CA PRO A 351 9.90 -1.32 -3.92
C PRO A 351 8.97 -1.47 -2.73
N GLN A 352 8.02 -2.40 -2.82
CA GLN A 352 7.09 -2.72 -1.75
C GLN A 352 6.89 -4.22 -1.59
N CYS A 353 7.11 -4.71 -0.38
CA CYS A 353 6.82 -6.09 -0.09
C CYS A 353 5.36 -6.49 -0.35
N GLY A 354 5.16 -7.50 -1.19
CA GLY A 354 3.88 -8.03 -1.63
C GLY A 354 3.36 -7.40 -2.93
N ASP A 355 4.18 -6.69 -3.70
CA ASP A 355 3.80 -6.11 -4.99
C ASP A 355 3.97 -7.08 -6.19
N GLY A 356 4.64 -8.21 -5.98
CA GLY A 356 4.89 -9.25 -6.96
C GLY A 356 6.26 -9.18 -7.62
N LEU A 357 7.10 -8.23 -7.20
CA LEU A 357 8.41 -7.96 -7.77
C LEU A 357 9.48 -8.16 -6.71
N HIS A 358 10.32 -9.16 -6.93
CA HIS A 358 11.43 -9.41 -6.02
C HIS A 358 12.58 -8.43 -6.30
N ASN A 359 12.86 -7.53 -5.35
CA ASN A 359 13.94 -6.56 -5.44
C ASN A 359 15.07 -6.79 -4.40
N PRO A 360 16.12 -7.57 -4.77
CA PRO A 360 17.28 -7.78 -3.91
C PRO A 360 18.01 -6.49 -3.50
N ALA A 361 17.95 -5.43 -4.32
CA ALA A 361 18.63 -4.18 -4.06
C ALA A 361 17.92 -3.35 -2.98
N ALA A 362 16.60 -3.54 -2.82
CA ALA A 362 15.79 -3.01 -1.72
C ALA A 362 15.83 -3.87 -0.44
N ASN A 363 16.69 -4.90 -0.41
CA ASN A 363 16.86 -5.85 0.69
C ASN A 363 15.65 -6.80 0.88
N GLU A 364 14.92 -7.06 -0.20
CA GLU A 364 13.93 -8.12 -0.27
C GLU A 364 14.62 -9.44 -0.61
N SER A 365 14.30 -10.49 0.13
CA SER A 365 14.82 -11.86 -0.09
C SER A 365 13.82 -12.75 -0.85
N CYS A 366 12.57 -12.32 -0.90
CA CYS A 366 11.45 -12.92 -1.63
C CYS A 366 10.41 -11.83 -1.90
N ASP A 367 9.51 -12.08 -2.84
CA ASP A 367 8.24 -11.36 -2.99
C ASP A 367 7.27 -12.33 -3.69
N ASP A 368 6.07 -12.51 -3.15
CA ASP A 368 5.05 -13.41 -3.70
C ASP A 368 3.75 -12.71 -4.11
N GLY A 369 3.78 -11.37 -4.18
CA GLY A 369 2.66 -10.56 -4.65
C GLY A 369 1.50 -10.43 -3.67
N ASN A 370 1.73 -10.70 -2.39
CA ASN A 370 0.73 -10.45 -1.36
C ASN A 370 1.35 -10.17 0.03
N GLU A 371 0.54 -9.71 0.99
CA GLU A 371 0.98 -9.37 2.36
C GLU A 371 0.70 -10.47 3.39
N SER A 372 0.40 -11.69 2.95
CA SER A 372 0.22 -12.83 3.84
C SER A 372 1.54 -13.17 4.53
N ASN A 373 1.43 -13.72 5.74
CA ASN A 373 2.57 -14.34 6.42
C ASN A 373 2.37 -15.87 6.53
N ALA A 374 1.36 -16.41 5.85
CA ALA A 374 0.99 -17.82 5.88
C ALA A 374 1.55 -18.59 4.67
N ASP A 375 2.51 -18.01 3.97
CA ASP A 375 3.16 -18.45 2.76
C ASP A 375 4.68 -18.37 2.89
N ALA A 376 5.41 -18.65 1.79
CA ALA A 376 6.86 -18.74 1.80
C ALA A 376 7.56 -17.38 1.97
N CYS A 377 6.85 -16.28 1.81
CA CYS A 377 7.37 -14.93 1.97
C CYS A 377 6.56 -14.20 3.04
N VAL A 378 7.21 -13.77 4.13
CA VAL A 378 6.53 -13.11 5.25
C VAL A 378 6.80 -11.60 5.21
N GLN A 379 6.07 -10.87 6.06
CA GLN A 379 6.18 -9.42 6.23
C GLN A 379 7.63 -8.95 6.33
N GLY A 380 7.94 -7.92 5.54
CA GLY A 380 9.31 -7.42 5.38
C GLY A 380 10.11 -8.16 4.31
N CYS A 381 9.45 -9.00 3.51
CA CYS A 381 9.99 -9.70 2.35
C CYS A 381 11.21 -10.54 2.69
N VAL A 382 11.03 -11.29 3.78
CA VAL A 382 11.97 -12.28 4.26
C VAL A 382 11.35 -13.64 3.98
N ALA A 383 12.17 -14.60 3.54
CA ALA A 383 11.70 -15.96 3.37
C ALA A 383 11.23 -16.51 4.73
N ALA A 384 10.04 -17.11 4.76
CA ALA A 384 9.47 -17.75 5.93
C ALA A 384 10.46 -18.77 6.50
N ARG A 385 10.61 -18.77 7.82
CA ARG A 385 11.50 -19.69 8.53
C ARG A 385 10.96 -20.01 9.91
N CYS A 386 10.86 -21.30 10.20
CA CYS A 386 10.71 -21.84 11.54
C CYS A 386 11.43 -21.04 12.66
N GLY A 387 10.64 -20.48 13.57
CA GLY A 387 11.04 -19.59 14.66
C GLY A 387 11.04 -18.09 14.34
N ASP A 388 10.42 -17.65 13.24
CA ASP A 388 10.34 -16.24 12.85
C ASP A 388 9.05 -15.53 13.34
N GLY A 389 8.14 -16.29 13.95
CA GLY A 389 6.89 -15.83 14.53
C GLY A 389 5.69 -15.96 13.59
N PHE A 390 5.86 -16.54 12.41
CA PHE A 390 4.80 -16.72 11.42
C PHE A 390 4.69 -18.20 11.01
N VAL A 391 3.45 -18.67 10.85
CA VAL A 391 3.19 -20.08 10.49
C VAL A 391 2.96 -20.18 8.98
N TYR A 392 3.88 -20.82 8.26
CA TYR A 392 3.72 -21.11 6.83
C TYR A 392 2.73 -22.28 6.60
N ASP A 393 1.53 -21.96 6.08
CA ASP A 393 0.43 -22.91 5.92
C ASP A 393 0.81 -24.10 5.05
N GLY A 394 0.60 -25.30 5.59
CA GLY A 394 0.92 -26.57 4.94
C GLY A 394 2.41 -26.94 4.91
N VAL A 395 3.31 -26.11 5.46
CA VAL A 395 4.74 -26.43 5.63
C VAL A 395 5.12 -26.57 7.09
N GLU A 396 4.60 -25.72 7.97
CA GLU A 396 4.87 -25.74 9.41
C GLU A 396 3.53 -25.83 10.18
N ALA A 397 3.50 -26.62 11.26
CA ALA A 397 2.30 -26.77 12.10
C ALA A 397 2.21 -25.69 13.18
N CYS A 398 3.37 -25.18 13.63
CA CYS A 398 3.49 -24.18 14.68
C CYS A 398 4.71 -23.28 14.45
N ASP A 399 4.67 -22.06 14.98
CA ASP A 399 5.82 -21.15 15.09
C ASP A 399 5.55 -20.21 16.27
N ASP A 400 6.47 -20.14 17.23
CA ASP A 400 6.32 -19.31 18.43
C ASP A 400 7.30 -18.12 18.49
N GLY A 401 8.01 -17.86 17.39
CA GLY A 401 8.94 -16.75 17.23
C GLY A 401 10.25 -16.88 17.99
N ASN A 402 10.60 -18.09 18.44
CA ASN A 402 11.84 -18.36 19.15
C ASN A 402 12.64 -19.51 18.48
N GLU A 403 13.87 -19.76 18.94
CA GLU A 403 14.74 -20.84 18.42
C GLU A 403 14.97 -21.96 19.46
N LEU A 404 13.99 -22.21 20.33
CA LEU A 404 14.04 -23.22 21.38
C LEU A 404 13.45 -24.53 20.87
N LEU A 405 14.19 -25.62 21.08
CA LEU A 405 13.79 -26.96 20.68
C LEU A 405 13.08 -27.75 21.79
N SER A 406 12.80 -27.12 22.94
CA SER A 406 12.39 -27.82 24.17
C SER A 406 11.08 -27.30 24.75
N ASP A 407 10.31 -26.53 23.99
CA ASP A 407 9.00 -26.02 24.36
C ASP A 407 7.91 -26.61 23.45
N ALA A 408 6.71 -26.04 23.49
CA ALA A 408 5.55 -26.58 22.77
C ALA A 408 5.67 -26.55 21.26
N CYS A 409 6.51 -25.65 20.74
CA CYS A 409 6.78 -25.54 19.33
C CYS A 409 8.29 -25.56 19.11
N PRO A 410 8.89 -26.73 18.83
CA PRO A 410 10.31 -26.87 18.58
C PRO A 410 10.74 -26.08 17.33
N SER A 411 11.02 -24.80 17.54
CA SER A 411 11.26 -23.78 16.52
C SER A 411 12.75 -23.46 16.36
N GLY A 412 13.13 -22.85 15.23
CA GLY A 412 14.49 -22.41 14.92
C GLY A 412 15.18 -23.16 13.78
N VAL A 413 16.47 -22.88 13.56
CA VAL A 413 17.24 -23.36 12.39
C VAL A 413 17.38 -24.89 12.32
N ASP A 414 17.42 -25.54 13.49
CA ASP A 414 17.47 -27.00 13.62
C ASP A 414 16.12 -27.58 14.10
N GLY A 415 15.08 -26.75 14.18
CA GLY A 415 13.73 -27.13 14.61
C GLY A 415 12.91 -27.75 13.50
N THR A 416 11.88 -28.51 13.87
CA THR A 416 10.97 -29.15 12.91
C THR A 416 9.72 -28.31 12.65
N CYS A 417 9.41 -27.32 13.51
CA CYS A 417 8.15 -26.54 13.48
C CYS A 417 6.90 -27.41 13.30
N GLU A 418 6.95 -28.55 13.98
CA GLU A 418 5.85 -29.47 14.16
C GLU A 418 5.47 -29.38 15.64
N ASP A 419 4.19 -29.47 15.98
CA ASP A 419 3.77 -29.49 17.39
C ASP A 419 4.56 -30.55 18.15
N ALA A 420 5.06 -30.19 19.34
CA ALA A 420 5.75 -31.12 20.25
C ALA A 420 4.95 -32.43 20.41
N ARG A 421 5.61 -33.57 20.18
CA ARG A 421 4.95 -34.89 20.22
C ARG A 421 5.56 -35.76 21.29
N CYS A 422 4.71 -36.24 22.17
CA CYS A 422 5.13 -37.22 23.14
C CYS A 422 5.46 -38.60 22.53
N GLY A 423 6.54 -39.19 23.00
CA GLY A 423 7.18 -40.41 22.52
C GLY A 423 8.19 -40.18 21.39
N ASP A 424 8.64 -38.94 21.17
CA ASP A 424 9.66 -38.60 20.18
C ASP A 424 11.09 -38.54 20.74
N GLY A 425 11.22 -38.77 22.06
CA GLY A 425 12.49 -38.86 22.77
C GLY A 425 12.96 -37.53 23.36
N PHE A 426 12.15 -36.48 23.32
CA PHE A 426 12.42 -35.19 23.95
C PHE A 426 11.35 -34.88 25.00
N VAL A 427 11.75 -34.26 26.12
CA VAL A 427 10.80 -33.78 27.13
C VAL A 427 10.60 -32.29 26.94
N TYR A 428 9.39 -31.90 26.55
CA TYR A 428 9.01 -30.51 26.29
C TYR A 428 8.47 -29.83 27.56
N GLU A 429 9.17 -28.78 28.03
CA GLU A 429 8.87 -28.13 29.31
C GLU A 429 7.46 -27.50 29.29
N GLY A 430 6.58 -27.98 30.17
CA GLY A 430 5.22 -27.47 30.29
C GLY A 430 4.20 -28.07 29.30
N VAL A 431 4.64 -28.92 28.37
CA VAL A 431 3.76 -29.69 27.47
C VAL A 431 3.56 -31.11 27.97
N GLU A 432 4.62 -31.76 28.43
CA GLU A 432 4.56 -33.11 28.99
C GLU A 432 5.39 -33.27 30.27
N GLY A 433 5.04 -34.28 31.06
CA GLY A 433 5.71 -34.59 32.31
C GLY A 433 6.87 -35.59 32.16
N CYS A 434 6.92 -36.35 31.07
CA CYS A 434 7.96 -37.31 30.75
C CYS A 434 7.85 -37.75 29.27
N ASP A 435 8.96 -38.22 28.70
CA ASP A 435 9.06 -38.87 27.38
C ASP A 435 10.30 -39.78 27.44
N ASP A 436 10.14 -41.06 27.13
CA ASP A 436 11.25 -42.03 27.10
C ASP A 436 11.50 -42.64 25.70
N GLY A 437 10.80 -42.11 24.69
CA GLY A 437 10.98 -42.36 23.26
C GLY A 437 10.70 -43.80 22.82
N ASN A 438 9.96 -44.57 23.60
CA ASN A 438 9.76 -46.00 23.36
C ASN A 438 8.35 -46.33 22.82
N GLY A 439 7.38 -45.44 23.02
CA GLY A 439 5.98 -45.55 22.58
C GLY A 439 5.13 -46.56 23.35
N ASP A 440 5.50 -46.89 24.58
CA ASP A 440 4.87 -47.87 25.45
C ASP A 440 4.03 -47.19 26.54
N THR A 441 2.72 -47.17 26.31
CA THR A 441 1.74 -46.68 27.28
C THR A 441 1.70 -47.44 28.62
N GLY A 442 2.42 -48.56 28.74
CA GLY A 442 2.37 -49.49 29.87
C GLY A 442 3.46 -49.31 30.94
N ASP A 443 4.38 -48.36 30.80
CA ASP A 443 5.52 -48.20 31.71
C ASP A 443 5.45 -46.94 32.61
N GLU A 444 6.59 -46.57 33.21
CA GLU A 444 6.71 -45.42 34.13
C GLU A 444 6.43 -44.08 33.43
N CYS A 445 6.65 -44.01 32.11
CA CYS A 445 6.32 -42.87 31.28
C CYS A 445 5.45 -43.30 30.10
N PRO A 446 4.11 -43.30 30.26
CA PRO A 446 3.20 -43.60 29.17
C PRO A 446 3.39 -42.58 28.03
N ASP A 447 4.07 -43.00 26.98
CA ASP A 447 4.39 -42.21 25.81
C ASP A 447 3.75 -42.79 24.52
N GLY A 448 3.71 -41.99 23.44
CA GLY A 448 3.08 -42.36 22.16
C GLY A 448 1.72 -41.69 21.88
N PRO A 449 1.08 -42.02 20.74
CA PRO A 449 -0.01 -41.23 20.15
C PRO A 449 -1.33 -41.25 20.94
N ASP A 450 -1.51 -42.25 21.80
CA ASP A 450 -2.71 -42.44 22.64
C ASP A 450 -2.41 -42.17 24.14
N ALA A 451 -1.21 -41.68 24.46
CA ALA A 451 -0.71 -41.54 25.83
C ALA A 451 -0.93 -40.14 26.40
N THR A 452 -1.01 -40.03 27.73
CA THR A 452 -1.20 -38.74 28.41
C THR A 452 0.12 -38.03 28.74
N CYS A 453 1.26 -38.70 28.57
CA CYS A 453 2.60 -38.12 28.70
C CYS A 453 2.80 -37.46 30.06
N ALA A 454 2.12 -38.06 31.03
CA ALA A 454 2.16 -37.73 32.42
C ALA A 454 2.72 -38.97 33.11
N PRO A 455 3.63 -38.82 34.08
CA PRO A 455 4.18 -39.95 34.81
C PRO A 455 3.04 -40.81 35.36
N ALA A 456 3.19 -42.14 35.30
CA ALA A 456 2.16 -43.09 35.72
C ALA A 456 1.67 -42.81 37.15
N ARG A 457 0.34 -42.77 37.37
CA ARG A 457 -0.27 -42.53 38.68
C ARG A 457 -1.33 -43.56 38.97
N CYS A 458 -1.10 -44.40 39.96
CA CYS A 458 -2.12 -45.29 40.49
C CYS A 458 -3.41 -44.56 40.90
N GLY A 459 -4.55 -45.15 40.54
CA GLY A 459 -5.87 -44.55 40.62
C GLY A 459 -6.27 -43.74 39.38
N ASP A 460 -5.49 -43.80 38.30
CA ASP A 460 -5.78 -43.11 37.03
C ASP A 460 -6.58 -43.96 36.03
N GLY A 461 -6.88 -45.20 36.38
CA GLY A 461 -7.73 -46.11 35.63
C GLY A 461 -6.96 -47.11 34.78
N PHE A 462 -5.62 -47.12 34.86
CA PHE A 462 -4.77 -47.95 34.04
C PHE A 462 -3.94 -48.90 34.90
N LEU A 463 -4.23 -50.20 34.82
CA LEU A 463 -3.44 -51.24 35.47
C LEU A 463 -2.14 -51.51 34.67
N ARG A 464 -0.98 -51.08 35.18
CA ARG A 464 0.32 -51.20 34.49
C ARG A 464 1.21 -52.32 35.07
N GLU A 465 1.61 -53.27 34.22
CA GLU A 465 2.36 -54.47 34.63
C GLU A 465 3.76 -54.12 35.16
N GLY A 466 4.02 -54.43 36.44
CA GLY A 466 5.31 -54.19 37.08
C GLY A 466 5.46 -52.82 37.77
N VAL A 467 4.53 -51.89 37.53
CA VAL A 467 4.44 -50.59 38.23
C VAL A 467 3.43 -50.67 39.38
N GLU A 468 2.25 -51.25 39.14
CA GLU A 468 1.21 -51.43 40.15
C GLU A 468 0.54 -52.80 40.04
N THR A 469 -0.06 -53.28 41.15
CA THR A 469 -0.74 -54.59 41.16
C THR A 469 -2.26 -54.49 41.16
N CYS A 470 -2.79 -53.29 41.39
CA CYS A 470 -4.19 -52.93 41.21
C CYS A 470 -4.30 -51.44 40.82
N ASP A 471 -5.35 -51.10 40.08
CA ASP A 471 -5.79 -49.72 39.81
C ASP A 471 -7.31 -49.79 39.60
N ASP A 472 -8.07 -48.96 40.31
CA ASP A 472 -9.53 -48.91 40.24
C ASP A 472 -10.08 -47.56 39.74
N GLY A 473 -9.20 -46.72 39.20
CA GLY A 473 -9.53 -45.43 38.59
C GLY A 473 -10.01 -44.37 39.57
N ASN A 474 -9.72 -44.53 40.87
CA ASN A 474 -10.09 -43.55 41.87
C ASN A 474 -8.96 -43.30 42.89
N ALA A 475 -9.12 -42.28 43.74
CA ALA A 475 -8.08 -41.86 44.70
C ALA A 475 -8.45 -42.21 46.16
N SER A 476 -9.16 -43.31 46.37
CA SER A 476 -9.54 -43.83 47.69
C SER A 476 -8.46 -44.75 48.23
N ASN A 477 -8.28 -44.71 49.56
CA ASN A 477 -7.47 -45.70 50.28
C ASN A 477 -8.34 -46.70 51.07
N THR A 478 -9.67 -46.60 50.99
CA THR A 478 -10.60 -47.34 51.87
C THR A 478 -11.34 -48.50 51.18
N ASP A 479 -10.91 -48.83 49.97
CA ASP A 479 -11.42 -49.85 49.07
C ASP A 479 -10.33 -50.87 48.72
N ALA A 480 -10.66 -51.86 47.90
CA ALA A 480 -9.79 -53.01 47.64
C ALA A 480 -8.45 -52.65 46.98
N CYS A 481 -8.33 -51.45 46.41
CA CYS A 481 -7.10 -50.91 45.87
C CYS A 481 -6.81 -49.53 46.49
N PRO A 482 -5.87 -49.42 47.45
CA PRO A 482 -5.49 -48.14 48.02
C PRO A 482 -4.69 -47.30 47.02
N SER A 483 -5.42 -46.45 46.28
CA SER A 483 -4.94 -45.62 45.16
C SER A 483 -4.94 -44.11 45.46
N GLY A 484 -5.29 -43.72 46.69
CA GLY A 484 -5.20 -42.36 47.19
C GLY A 484 -3.78 -41.91 47.57
N THR A 485 -3.68 -40.73 48.18
CA THR A 485 -2.39 -40.19 48.62
C THR A 485 -1.81 -41.06 49.74
N GLY A 486 -0.61 -41.60 49.54
CA GLY A 486 0.03 -42.52 50.47
C GLY A 486 -0.47 -43.97 50.38
N GLY A 487 -1.35 -44.29 49.42
CA GLY A 487 -1.74 -45.66 49.10
C GLY A 487 -0.59 -46.46 48.49
N THR A 488 -0.65 -47.78 48.60
CA THR A 488 0.43 -48.69 48.19
C THR A 488 0.25 -49.24 46.78
N CYS A 489 -0.92 -49.01 46.14
CA CYS A 489 -1.24 -49.50 44.80
C CYS A 489 -1.07 -51.02 44.68
N ALA A 490 -1.33 -51.65 45.82
CA ALA A 490 -1.37 -53.08 46.01
C ALA A 490 -2.72 -53.47 46.61
N SER A 491 -3.11 -54.72 46.46
CA SER A 491 -4.36 -55.19 47.07
C SER A 491 -4.37 -54.92 48.58
N ALA A 492 -5.47 -54.32 49.05
CA ALA A 492 -5.79 -54.02 50.44
C ALA A 492 -5.44 -55.15 51.42
N ARG A 493 -4.87 -54.82 52.58
CA ARG A 493 -4.46 -55.77 53.62
C ARG A 493 -4.76 -55.23 55.01
N CYS A 494 -5.24 -56.11 55.89
CA CYS A 494 -5.34 -55.81 57.32
C CYS A 494 -3.95 -55.47 57.88
N GLY A 495 -3.82 -54.28 58.47
CA GLY A 495 -2.58 -53.73 59.00
C GLY A 495 -1.84 -52.80 58.03
N ASP A 496 -2.41 -52.48 56.87
CA ASP A 496 -1.78 -51.54 55.92
C ASP A 496 -2.05 -50.05 56.27
N GLY A 497 -2.70 -49.81 57.41
CA GLY A 497 -2.96 -48.49 57.95
C GLY A 497 -4.23 -47.84 57.38
N PHE A 498 -5.01 -48.56 56.55
CA PHE A 498 -6.26 -48.08 56.01
C PHE A 498 -7.42 -49.03 56.31
N ARG A 499 -8.44 -48.53 57.03
CA ARG A 499 -9.67 -49.29 57.27
C ARG A 499 -10.51 -49.44 56.00
N HIS A 500 -10.55 -50.65 55.45
CA HIS A 500 -11.31 -51.07 54.27
C HIS A 500 -12.79 -51.33 54.60
N ILE A 501 -13.68 -50.51 54.03
CA ILE A 501 -15.09 -50.55 54.39
C ILE A 501 -15.76 -51.83 53.88
N GLY A 502 -16.14 -52.71 54.81
CA GLY A 502 -16.91 -53.92 54.53
C GLY A 502 -16.07 -55.21 54.40
N GLU A 503 -14.73 -55.08 54.38
CA GLU A 503 -13.80 -56.21 54.52
C GLU A 503 -13.28 -56.31 55.96
N GLU A 504 -13.05 -55.17 56.63
CA GLU A 504 -12.59 -55.14 58.01
C GLU A 504 -13.32 -54.11 58.88
N ASP A 505 -13.35 -54.37 60.18
CA ASP A 505 -14.05 -53.55 61.15
C ASP A 505 -13.18 -52.42 61.71
N CYS A 506 -11.87 -52.57 61.63
CA CYS A 506 -10.84 -51.64 62.09
C CYS A 506 -9.50 -51.99 61.42
N ASP A 507 -8.55 -51.07 61.43
CA ASP A 507 -7.16 -51.32 61.01
C ASP A 507 -6.27 -50.45 61.91
N VAL A 508 -5.50 -51.12 62.77
CA VAL A 508 -4.55 -50.46 63.67
C VAL A 508 -3.19 -51.09 63.44
N ASP A 509 -2.26 -50.27 62.92
CA ASP A 509 -0.83 -50.53 62.80
C ASP A 509 -0.09 -49.39 63.52
N SER A 510 0.19 -49.59 64.79
CA SER A 510 0.77 -48.60 65.69
C SER A 510 2.29 -48.50 65.54
N ASP A 511 2.96 -49.55 65.08
CA ASP A 511 4.40 -49.56 64.89
C ASP A 511 4.86 -49.35 63.43
N GLY A 512 3.92 -49.37 62.49
CA GLY A 512 4.10 -49.05 61.07
C GLY A 512 4.77 -50.17 60.28
N ASP A 513 4.68 -51.42 60.74
CA ASP A 513 5.33 -52.57 60.10
C ASP A 513 4.48 -53.25 59.03
N GLY A 514 3.22 -52.82 58.86
CA GLY A 514 2.29 -53.33 57.86
C GLY A 514 1.46 -54.53 58.32
N GLU A 515 1.47 -54.85 59.61
CA GLU A 515 0.67 -55.91 60.22
C GLU A 515 -0.21 -55.33 61.35
N ALA A 516 -1.46 -55.80 61.48
CA ALA A 516 -2.38 -55.23 62.47
C ALA A 516 -2.09 -55.69 63.90
N GLU A 517 -2.37 -54.83 64.89
CA GLU A 517 -2.21 -55.14 66.31
C GLU A 517 -3.45 -54.89 67.16
N ASP A 518 -3.46 -55.51 68.35
CA ASP A 518 -4.51 -55.32 69.34
C ASP A 518 -4.57 -53.88 69.84
N ALA A 519 -5.75 -53.27 69.69
CA ALA A 519 -6.07 -51.94 70.16
C ALA A 519 -7.37 -51.95 70.97
N ALA A 520 -7.69 -50.82 71.61
CA ALA A 520 -8.89 -50.70 72.44
C ALA A 520 -10.22 -50.94 71.70
N SER A 521 -10.20 -50.97 70.37
CA SER A 521 -11.36 -51.18 69.50
C SER A 521 -11.07 -52.13 68.34
N CYS A 522 -9.92 -52.81 68.34
CA CYS A 522 -9.46 -53.63 67.23
C CYS A 522 -8.68 -54.84 67.73
N ASP A 523 -8.92 -56.00 67.14
CA ASP A 523 -8.10 -57.18 67.34
C ASP A 523 -7.04 -57.27 66.23
N PHE A 524 -5.97 -58.02 66.47
CA PHE A 524 -4.87 -58.18 65.50
C PHE A 524 -5.30 -58.73 64.13
N ASP A 525 -6.49 -59.32 64.01
CA ASP A 525 -7.05 -59.81 62.75
C ASP A 525 -8.05 -58.83 62.10
N CYS A 526 -8.03 -57.56 62.54
CA CYS A 526 -8.85 -56.46 62.05
C CYS A 526 -10.37 -56.65 62.28
N THR A 527 -10.73 -57.54 63.20
CA THR A 527 -12.08 -57.64 63.74
C THR A 527 -12.27 -56.67 64.91
N ALA A 528 -13.52 -56.28 65.17
CA ALA A 528 -13.81 -55.38 66.27
C ALA A 528 -13.59 -56.09 67.61
N ALA A 529 -12.77 -55.51 68.49
CA ALA A 529 -12.54 -56.00 69.85
C ALA A 529 -13.84 -56.04 70.67
N LEU A 530 -14.42 -57.23 70.81
CA LEU A 530 -15.74 -57.47 71.40
C LEU A 530 -15.74 -58.67 72.35
N CYS A 531 -15.79 -58.39 73.64
CA CYS A 531 -16.17 -59.34 74.68
C CYS A 531 -17.25 -60.37 74.28
N GLY A 532 -16.82 -61.61 74.06
CA GLY A 532 -17.55 -62.78 73.59
C GLY A 532 -17.27 -63.20 72.13
N ASP A 533 -16.27 -62.62 71.46
CA ASP A 533 -15.90 -62.91 70.07
C ASP A 533 -14.91 -64.08 69.91
N GLY A 534 -14.33 -64.55 71.01
CA GLY A 534 -13.38 -65.66 71.06
C GLY A 534 -11.92 -65.22 71.06
N TYR A 535 -11.66 -63.90 71.05
CA TYR A 535 -10.35 -63.30 71.18
C TYR A 535 -10.21 -62.61 72.54
N VAL A 536 -9.02 -62.67 73.17
CA VAL A 536 -8.78 -62.01 74.46
C VAL A 536 -7.97 -60.75 74.21
N ASN A 537 -8.65 -59.63 74.06
CA ASN A 537 -8.00 -58.35 73.83
C ASN A 537 -7.65 -57.66 75.16
N THR A 538 -6.43 -57.90 75.62
CA THR A 538 -5.95 -57.30 76.88
C THR A 538 -5.80 -55.78 76.80
N VAL A 539 -5.69 -55.20 75.60
CA VAL A 539 -5.60 -53.75 75.36
C VAL A 539 -6.99 -53.09 75.48
N ALA A 540 -8.04 -53.78 75.03
CA ALA A 540 -9.44 -53.39 75.24
C ALA A 540 -9.93 -53.61 76.69
N GLY A 541 -9.11 -54.23 77.54
CA GLY A 541 -9.38 -54.40 78.97
C GLY A 541 -10.02 -55.74 79.34
N GLU A 542 -10.01 -56.70 78.41
CA GLU A 542 -10.52 -58.04 78.62
C GLU A 542 -9.54 -58.89 79.45
N GLN A 543 -10.06 -59.55 80.47
CA GLN A 543 -9.31 -60.48 81.32
C GLN A 543 -9.69 -61.94 81.05
N CYS A 544 -10.79 -62.16 80.33
CA CYS A 544 -11.24 -63.42 79.82
C CYS A 544 -12.11 -63.18 78.59
N ASP A 545 -12.18 -64.18 77.71
CA ASP A 545 -13.12 -64.28 76.61
C ASP A 545 -13.38 -65.77 76.36
N ASP A 546 -14.64 -66.16 76.24
CA ASP A 546 -15.04 -67.55 76.01
C ASP A 546 -15.89 -67.73 74.74
N GLY A 547 -15.82 -66.76 73.83
CA GLY A 547 -16.41 -66.81 72.49
C GLY A 547 -17.92 -66.89 72.47
N ASN A 548 -18.59 -66.43 73.54
CA ASN A 548 -20.04 -66.38 73.59
C ASN A 548 -20.54 -65.20 74.43
N ALA A 549 -21.86 -64.95 74.38
CA ALA A 549 -22.53 -63.81 75.02
C ALA A 549 -23.23 -64.16 76.37
N SER A 550 -22.82 -65.21 77.07
CA SER A 550 -23.48 -65.68 78.30
C SER A 550 -22.91 -65.00 79.55
N ASN A 551 -23.80 -64.66 80.48
CA ASN A 551 -23.43 -64.11 81.80
C ASN A 551 -23.45 -65.17 82.92
N ALA A 552 -23.81 -66.41 82.59
CA ALA A 552 -24.04 -67.50 83.57
C ALA A 552 -22.86 -68.49 83.69
N ASP A 553 -21.71 -68.12 83.14
CA ASP A 553 -20.49 -68.92 83.11
C ASP A 553 -19.33 -68.19 83.83
N ALA A 554 -18.11 -68.71 83.67
CA ALA A 554 -16.92 -68.16 84.31
C ALA A 554 -16.47 -66.81 83.73
N CYS A 555 -16.93 -66.44 82.52
CA CYS A 555 -16.55 -65.21 81.83
C CYS A 555 -17.80 -64.45 81.37
N PRO A 556 -18.48 -63.74 82.28
CA PRO A 556 -19.76 -63.11 81.97
C PRO A 556 -19.64 -61.98 80.92
N THR A 557 -20.26 -62.16 79.76
CA THR A 557 -20.26 -61.20 78.65
C THR A 557 -21.66 -60.63 78.38
N GLY A 558 -21.81 -59.31 78.17
CA GLY A 558 -23.11 -58.68 77.82
C GLY A 558 -23.33 -57.26 78.36
N SER A 559 -24.53 -56.70 78.12
CA SER A 559 -24.83 -55.27 78.35
C SER A 559 -24.69 -54.77 79.81
N ASN A 560 -24.64 -55.69 80.78
CA ASN A 560 -24.40 -55.43 82.21
C ASN A 560 -23.30 -56.36 82.78
N GLY A 561 -22.55 -57.05 81.91
CA GLY A 561 -21.44 -57.93 82.27
C GLY A 561 -20.08 -57.25 82.06
N THR A 562 -19.01 -57.91 82.50
CA THR A 562 -17.63 -57.46 82.31
C THR A 562 -16.84 -58.64 81.79
N CYS A 563 -15.98 -58.46 80.77
CA CYS A 563 -14.99 -59.47 80.35
C CYS A 563 -13.90 -59.64 81.42
N ALA A 564 -14.32 -60.11 82.58
CA ALA A 564 -13.55 -60.38 83.76
C ALA A 564 -14.15 -61.60 84.48
N PRO A 565 -13.34 -62.38 85.20
CA PRO A 565 -13.83 -63.57 85.85
C PRO A 565 -15.02 -63.31 86.79
N ALA A 566 -16.02 -64.17 86.67
CA ALA A 566 -17.19 -64.32 87.55
C ALA A 566 -16.90 -64.11 89.06
N ARG A 567 -17.76 -63.39 89.78
CA ARG A 567 -17.63 -63.16 91.25
C ARG A 567 -18.96 -63.34 91.98
N CYS A 568 -18.94 -63.93 93.17
CA CYS A 568 -20.13 -63.95 94.01
C CYS A 568 -20.47 -62.53 94.52
N GLY A 569 -21.78 -62.22 94.53
CA GLY A 569 -22.34 -60.90 94.80
C GLY A 569 -22.50 -60.04 93.53
N ASP A 570 -22.25 -60.60 92.33
CA ASP A 570 -22.35 -59.87 91.04
C ASP A 570 -23.76 -59.91 90.44
N GLY A 571 -24.71 -60.56 91.12
CA GLY A 571 -26.11 -60.63 90.74
C GLY A 571 -26.46 -61.80 89.82
N PHE A 572 -25.50 -62.67 89.51
CA PHE A 572 -25.71 -63.83 88.64
C PHE A 572 -25.50 -65.13 89.39
N ILE A 573 -26.58 -65.88 89.66
CA ILE A 573 -26.47 -67.21 90.27
C ILE A 573 -25.94 -68.22 89.24
N ARG A 574 -24.71 -68.71 89.45
CA ARG A 574 -24.09 -69.73 88.61
C ARG A 574 -24.27 -71.13 89.18
N SER A 575 -25.08 -71.94 88.50
CA SER A 575 -25.43 -73.32 88.92
C SER A 575 -24.18 -74.20 89.08
N GLY A 576 -23.88 -74.59 90.33
CA GLY A 576 -22.75 -75.44 90.68
C GLY A 576 -21.51 -74.69 91.18
N LEU A 577 -21.53 -73.36 91.14
CA LEU A 577 -20.49 -72.49 91.72
C LEU A 577 -20.99 -71.78 92.98
N GLU A 578 -22.24 -71.32 93.01
CA GLU A 578 -22.90 -70.73 94.18
C GLU A 578 -24.36 -71.20 94.33
N GLN A 579 -24.91 -71.15 95.55
CA GLN A 579 -26.31 -71.53 95.81
C GLN A 579 -27.24 -70.32 95.84
N CYS A 580 -26.70 -69.13 96.07
CA CYS A 580 -27.42 -67.88 96.04
C CYS A 580 -26.47 -66.73 95.67
N ASP A 581 -27.03 -65.69 95.06
CA ASP A 581 -26.36 -64.42 94.77
C ASP A 581 -27.48 -63.36 94.73
N ASP A 582 -27.38 -62.37 95.60
CA ASP A 582 -28.38 -61.31 95.75
C ASP A 582 -27.88 -59.94 95.26
N GLY A 583 -26.79 -59.94 94.50
CA GLY A 583 -26.23 -58.76 93.82
C GLY A 583 -25.68 -57.70 94.77
N ASN A 584 -25.37 -58.07 96.01
CA ASN A 584 -24.78 -57.15 96.98
C ASN A 584 -23.58 -57.80 97.69
N ALA A 585 -23.03 -57.13 98.71
CA ALA A 585 -21.85 -57.59 99.46
C ALA A 585 -22.14 -57.64 100.97
N SER A 586 -23.31 -58.17 101.35
CA SER A 586 -23.80 -58.28 102.73
C SER A 586 -23.68 -59.71 103.23
N ASN A 587 -23.37 -59.86 104.52
CA ASN A 587 -23.39 -61.16 105.20
C ASN A 587 -24.53 -61.28 106.23
N THR A 588 -25.45 -60.31 106.26
CA THR A 588 -26.46 -60.18 107.33
C THR A 588 -27.89 -60.52 106.90
N ASP A 589 -28.05 -60.96 105.66
CA ASP A 589 -29.30 -61.36 105.01
C ASP A 589 -29.28 -62.85 104.64
N ALA A 590 -30.27 -63.29 103.90
CA ALA A 590 -30.47 -64.70 103.58
C ALA A 590 -29.38 -65.29 102.67
N CYS A 591 -28.54 -64.46 102.05
CA CYS A 591 -27.48 -64.89 101.16
C CYS A 591 -26.17 -64.14 101.49
N PRO A 592 -25.25 -64.75 102.27
CA PRO A 592 -23.99 -64.11 102.62
C PRO A 592 -23.05 -64.00 101.40
N THR A 593 -23.12 -62.86 100.73
CA THR A 593 -22.36 -62.48 99.51
C THR A 593 -21.27 -61.44 99.80
N GLY A 594 -21.14 -60.99 101.05
CA GLY A 594 -20.10 -60.06 101.48
C GLY A 594 -18.69 -60.67 101.62
N PRO A 595 -17.70 -59.86 102.03
CA PRO A 595 -16.32 -60.33 102.20
C PRO A 595 -16.24 -61.51 103.17
N GLY A 596 -15.78 -62.67 102.68
CA GLY A 596 -15.71 -63.91 103.46
C GLY A 596 -17.03 -64.68 103.57
N GLY A 597 -18.09 -64.24 102.89
CA GLY A 597 -19.33 -64.98 102.71
C GLY A 597 -19.12 -66.25 101.86
N THR A 598 -19.99 -67.23 102.05
CA THR A 598 -19.88 -68.55 101.40
C THR A 598 -20.72 -68.66 100.13
N CYS A 599 -21.60 -67.69 99.84
CA CYS A 599 -22.53 -67.73 98.69
C CYS A 599 -23.43 -68.97 98.73
N GLU A 600 -23.66 -69.46 99.95
CA GLU A 600 -24.61 -70.49 100.31
C GLU A 600 -25.74 -69.86 101.13
N LEU A 601 -26.91 -70.49 101.19
CA LEU A 601 -28.02 -69.94 101.98
C LEU A 601 -27.65 -69.88 103.47
N ALA A 602 -28.00 -68.77 104.13
CA ALA A 602 -27.69 -68.53 105.54
C ALA A 602 -28.21 -69.65 106.47
N HIS A 603 -27.38 -70.08 107.43
CA HIS A 603 -27.69 -71.14 108.39
C HIS A 603 -26.89 -71.04 109.70
N CYS A 604 -27.48 -71.50 110.81
CA CYS A 604 -26.75 -71.52 112.07
C CYS A 604 -25.46 -72.36 112.00
N GLY A 605 -24.35 -71.74 112.40
CA GLY A 605 -22.99 -72.24 112.29
C GLY A 605 -22.18 -71.63 111.14
N ASP A 606 -22.77 -70.73 110.35
CA ASP A 606 -22.13 -70.14 109.16
C ASP A 606 -21.20 -68.94 109.44
N GLY A 607 -21.09 -68.50 110.69
CA GLY A 607 -20.19 -67.41 111.07
C GLY A 607 -20.84 -66.04 111.15
N PHE A 608 -22.12 -65.90 110.76
CA PHE A 608 -22.83 -64.64 110.76
C PHE A 608 -24.18 -64.78 111.48
N VAL A 609 -24.65 -63.71 112.15
CA VAL A 609 -25.97 -63.69 112.79
C VAL A 609 -26.92 -62.89 111.91
N GLN A 610 -27.94 -63.55 111.34
CA GLN A 610 -28.91 -62.91 110.45
C GLN A 610 -30.25 -62.67 111.14
N ALA A 611 -30.60 -61.38 111.29
CA ALA A 611 -31.80 -60.95 111.99
C ALA A 611 -33.08 -61.52 111.33
N GLY A 612 -33.83 -62.33 112.08
CA GLY A 612 -35.09 -62.94 111.61
C GLY A 612 -34.93 -64.34 111.02
N ILE A 613 -33.70 -64.85 110.84
CA ILE A 613 -33.42 -66.26 110.55
C ILE A 613 -32.92 -66.97 111.81
N GLU A 614 -31.98 -66.37 112.54
CA GLU A 614 -31.49 -66.89 113.82
C GLU A 614 -31.24 -65.79 114.88
N GLU A 615 -31.43 -66.13 116.16
CA GLU A 615 -31.26 -65.17 117.26
C GLU A 615 -29.80 -65.10 117.75
N CYS A 616 -29.01 -66.13 117.46
CA CYS A 616 -27.58 -66.20 117.73
C CYS A 616 -26.93 -67.35 116.96
N ASP A 617 -25.61 -67.37 116.84
CA ASP A 617 -24.84 -68.42 116.17
C ASP A 617 -24.00 -69.22 117.20
N ILE A 618 -23.72 -70.50 116.97
CA ILE A 618 -22.94 -71.33 117.90
C ILE A 618 -21.46 -71.32 117.50
N GLY A 619 -20.62 -70.81 118.41
CA GLY A 619 -19.21 -71.20 118.45
C GLY A 619 -18.21 -70.14 117.98
N ASN A 620 -18.62 -68.88 117.85
CA ASN A 620 -17.73 -67.81 117.37
C ASN A 620 -17.34 -66.76 118.43
N GLY A 621 -17.92 -66.82 119.64
CA GLY A 621 -17.42 -66.11 120.82
C GLY A 621 -17.92 -64.67 120.99
N ALA A 622 -17.75 -64.18 122.23
CA ALA A 622 -18.01 -62.84 122.81
C ALA A 622 -19.34 -62.09 122.55
N ASP A 623 -20.04 -62.27 121.43
CA ASP A 623 -21.29 -61.55 121.12
C ASP A 623 -22.56 -62.44 121.19
N ASP A 624 -22.41 -63.72 121.57
CA ASP A 624 -23.50 -64.69 121.77
C ASP A 624 -24.26 -64.50 123.10
N THR A 625 -24.62 -63.25 123.45
CA THR A 625 -25.30 -62.94 124.71
C THR A 625 -26.82 -62.95 124.55
N CYS A 626 -27.41 -64.13 124.70
CA CYS A 626 -28.78 -64.24 125.18
C CYS A 626 -28.94 -63.42 126.46
N SER A 627 -29.88 -62.47 126.50
CA SER A 627 -30.05 -61.59 127.67
C SER A 627 -30.54 -62.35 128.90
N GLY A 628 -29.82 -62.24 130.03
CA GLY A 628 -30.08 -63.03 131.25
C GLY A 628 -29.12 -64.24 131.33
N LEU A 629 -29.16 -65.07 132.38
CA LEU A 629 -28.21 -66.19 132.59
C LEU A 629 -28.32 -67.35 131.54
N SER A 630 -28.93 -67.09 130.39
CA SER A 630 -29.22 -68.01 129.28
C SER A 630 -27.99 -68.29 128.39
N ARG A 631 -28.00 -69.40 127.65
CA ARG A 631 -26.95 -69.74 126.66
C ARG A 631 -27.56 -70.05 125.29
N CYS A 632 -26.87 -69.69 124.21
CA CYS A 632 -27.23 -70.11 122.86
C CYS A 632 -27.21 -71.63 122.78
N ARG A 633 -28.33 -72.19 122.33
CA ARG A 633 -28.47 -73.62 122.19
C ARG A 633 -28.80 -73.95 120.76
N GLY A 634 -28.13 -74.97 120.25
CA GLY A 634 -28.46 -75.56 118.97
C GLY A 634 -29.89 -76.09 118.92
N PRO A 635 -30.46 -76.12 117.72
CA PRO A 635 -31.89 -75.98 117.53
C PRO A 635 -32.69 -77.20 118.01
N SER A 636 -33.93 -76.99 118.47
CA SER A 636 -34.92 -78.07 118.59
C SER A 636 -35.63 -78.39 117.25
N GLU A 637 -35.45 -77.57 116.21
CA GLU A 637 -35.83 -77.81 114.80
C GLU A 637 -34.69 -77.32 113.89
N ALA A 638 -34.35 -78.06 112.82
CA ALA A 638 -33.15 -77.82 112.03
C ALA A 638 -32.96 -76.36 111.57
N GLY A 639 -31.78 -75.78 111.86
CA GLY A 639 -31.30 -74.53 111.26
C GLY A 639 -31.54 -73.23 112.05
N GLN A 640 -32.18 -73.24 113.23
CA GLN A 640 -32.44 -72.01 114.00
C GLN A 640 -31.88 -72.05 115.43
N CYS A 641 -30.86 -71.25 115.68
CA CYS A 641 -30.24 -71.15 116.99
C CYS A 641 -30.98 -70.12 117.86
N THR A 642 -31.36 -70.56 119.07
CA THR A 642 -32.26 -69.82 119.97
C THR A 642 -31.72 -69.76 121.38
N CYS A 643 -32.12 -68.71 122.10
CA CYS A 643 -31.74 -68.45 123.48
C CYS A 643 -32.67 -69.16 124.49
N ARG A 644 -32.11 -70.00 125.39
CA ARG A 644 -32.85 -70.64 126.49
C ARG A 644 -32.14 -70.50 127.84
N GLU A 645 -32.92 -70.31 128.91
CA GLU A 645 -32.46 -70.21 130.33
C GLU A 645 -31.70 -71.44 130.83
#